data_AF-M1MU38-F1
#
_entry.id   AF-M1MU38-F1
#
_cell.length_a   1.000
_cell.length_b   1.000
_cell.length_c   1.000
_cell.angle_alpha   90.00
_cell.angle_beta   90.00
_cell.angle_gamma   90.00
#
_symmetry.space_group_name_H-M   'P 1'
#
loop_
_entity.id
_entity.type
_entity.pdbx_description
1 polymer ?
#
loop_
_entity_poly.entity_id
_entity_poly.type
_entity_poly.pdbx_seq_one_letter_code
_entity_poly.pdbx_strand_id
1 'polypeptide(L)'
;MKRKKRGNSLIMVVITCMFVTAISAAMLSMVAGNYKARVAESKRVENLYATDSGLDVAYNIIGKTFDAAAKYGNLKVEKLKSLTKDSNDDGTSPNNAAYIQAKQDIYHWQHINDGKSDTDSKVSQKEINKNIEEDNKKCEDLVNSEFKRAFKNFILPDNDPKEINKEKPLENSLRDYIGNREYVNKVTKNDNGDYDYEIAAVKFLNDNTHPELWIPKPGTANPENSDGSKEATDGLVYDSSNEKYKITVKSNFKTSTENSSVVGENSRIIQTNYMMKVPEYGDIFYNQKSGDLHEYLAINDERALTIGGNMIVNGSNNLKVDGNIFVNGVDPAVDQNGIHATLNLDNRTYEKYRGGISINDSSNVILSKDVITRNTFNMADNAEVIVKNNLYGGNVYMGNIAEGDNGFARESKLTVSNSVIIDNDLAVKAKNESNITISDFYGINDKNINSNGGNFIAEDSLSKVKNSSSIIVNGVDDSTSVNITKSAYIMGTAHIDTIGDKDGYQTGESGAVNNGVKKNYMAYSVPLNEAEKLDYYEPLQLLDDSNVFNKAEHFGKYWDPNQSNGEAKKTTEKPDTGGIIWPAKSDGSVNVWSIGAIVYKNGNDTKVLRSNYKPELEAPNGEIYNKRAEFAGKVYRFGQAPKIEDYNNSNMISFSSIMDLSKIPSDYEGIDNQAAKGEYAIFNPKDSTTGKAKAINITKYNGSQDEIDDSGNTIEIKVASKGSDGYKLNAVIATDGNVNIEDDINLVGSIIAKGNLNISGNNINIEYNKDVIDRIQAENYNTFKEVFGEGMLDNASDTSEATNGLSVDSNFSYDIKKFLENTLWKIIK
;
A
#
# COMPACT_ATOMS: atom_id res chain seq x y z
N MET A 1 71.37 60.71 72.24
CA MET A 1 70.94 60.54 70.83
C MET A 1 71.06 59.07 70.42
N LYS A 2 69.95 58.29 70.41
CA LYS A 2 69.96 56.90 69.90
C LYS A 2 70.01 56.92 68.36
N ARG A 3 71.09 56.38 67.79
CA ARG A 3 71.34 56.31 66.34
C ARG A 3 70.23 55.52 65.64
N LYS A 4 69.53 56.15 64.69
CA LYS A 4 68.53 55.51 63.81
C LYS A 4 69.22 54.41 62.98
N LYS A 5 68.81 53.15 63.14
CA LYS A 5 69.31 51.99 62.39
C LYS A 5 68.90 52.06 60.91
N ARG A 6 69.68 52.75 60.07
CA ARG A 6 69.44 52.86 58.61
C ARG A 6 69.64 51.55 57.82
N GLY A 7 70.16 50.49 58.45
CA GLY A 7 70.30 49.16 57.81
C GLY A 7 69.05 48.27 57.88
N ASN A 8 68.09 48.58 58.77
CA ASN A 8 66.91 47.73 58.96
C ASN A 8 65.98 47.75 57.75
N SER A 9 65.85 48.90 57.07
CA SER A 9 65.00 49.02 55.88
C SER A 9 65.53 48.25 54.68
N LEU A 10 66.85 48.23 54.45
CA LEU A 10 67.46 47.47 53.34
C LEU A 10 67.29 45.95 53.55
N ILE A 11 67.52 45.47 54.78
CA ILE A 11 67.29 44.07 55.14
C ILE A 11 65.82 43.70 54.94
N MET A 12 64.88 44.57 55.34
CA MET A 12 63.45 44.34 55.13
C MET A 12 63.09 44.25 53.64
N VAL A 13 63.67 45.11 52.80
CA VAL A 13 63.46 45.07 51.33
C VAL A 13 64.02 43.79 50.73
N VAL A 14 65.23 43.35 51.12
CA VAL A 14 65.82 42.10 50.63
C VAL A 14 64.99 40.89 51.04
N ILE A 15 64.55 40.84 52.30
CA ILE A 15 63.65 39.78 52.80
C ILE A 15 62.34 39.79 52.00
N THR A 16 61.74 40.96 51.78
CA THR A 16 60.50 41.09 51.00
C THR A 16 60.70 40.63 49.56
N CYS A 17 61.81 41.01 48.90
CA CYS A 17 62.15 40.55 47.55
C CYS A 17 62.36 39.04 47.49
N MET A 18 63.04 38.44 48.47
CA MET A 18 63.19 36.98 48.55
C MET A 18 61.85 36.28 48.70
N PHE A 19 60.97 36.78 49.56
CA PHE A 19 59.60 36.26 49.72
C PHE A 19 58.79 36.38 48.42
N VAL A 20 58.80 37.54 47.76
CA VAL A 20 58.09 37.76 46.49
C VAL A 20 58.64 36.84 45.39
N THR A 21 59.96 36.66 45.31
CA THR A 21 60.59 35.77 44.32
C THR A 21 60.24 34.31 44.58
N ALA A 22 60.27 33.86 45.83
CA ALA A 22 59.90 32.50 46.20
C ALA A 22 58.42 32.20 45.87
N ILE A 23 57.51 33.14 46.18
CA ILE A 23 56.09 33.02 45.85
C ILE A 23 55.88 33.03 44.33
N SER A 24 56.56 33.92 43.61
CA SER A 24 56.47 34.00 42.15
C SER A 24 56.97 32.72 41.46
N ALA A 25 58.09 32.17 41.92
CA ALA A 25 58.62 30.90 41.43
C ALA A 25 57.70 29.71 41.74
N ALA A 26 57.08 29.69 42.93
CA ALA A 26 56.09 28.68 43.29
C ALA A 26 54.83 28.77 42.40
N MET A 27 54.32 29.98 42.15
CA MET A 27 53.20 30.20 41.23
C MET A 27 53.53 29.78 39.80
N LEU A 28 54.71 30.14 39.28
CA LEU A 28 55.15 29.76 37.94
C LEU A 28 55.28 28.23 37.81
N SER A 29 55.81 27.56 38.84
CA SER A 29 55.93 26.10 38.89
C SER A 29 54.57 25.42 38.90
N MET A 30 53.59 25.96 39.64
CA MET A 30 52.21 25.47 39.66
C MET A 30 51.53 25.66 38.30
N VAL A 31 51.70 26.82 37.66
CA VAL A 31 51.16 27.09 36.31
C VAL A 31 51.78 26.15 35.28
N ALA A 32 53.11 25.96 35.31
CA ALA A 32 53.80 25.04 34.42
C ALA A 32 53.35 23.58 34.63
N GLY A 33 53.17 23.15 35.88
CA GLY A 33 52.62 21.84 36.21
C GLY A 33 51.18 21.64 35.72
N ASN A 34 50.31 22.62 35.94
CA ASN A 34 48.92 22.58 35.46
C ASN A 34 48.84 22.59 33.93
N TYR A 35 49.67 23.38 33.24
CA TYR A 35 49.75 23.36 31.79
C TYR A 35 50.17 21.98 31.25
N LYS A 36 51.23 21.38 31.82
CA LYS A 36 51.65 20.02 31.45
C LYS A 36 50.55 18.99 31.68
N ALA A 37 49.85 19.06 32.82
CA ALA A 37 48.74 18.16 33.13
C ALA A 37 47.59 18.31 32.12
N ARG A 38 47.23 19.54 31.74
CA ARG A 38 46.20 19.82 30.72
C ARG A 38 46.59 19.33 29.34
N VAL A 39 47.85 19.52 28.93
CA VAL A 39 48.34 19.01 27.63
C VAL A 39 48.33 17.48 27.62
N ALA A 40 48.78 16.83 28.69
CA ALA A 40 48.74 15.38 28.82
C ALA A 40 47.30 14.83 28.78
N GLU A 41 46.36 15.49 29.45
CA GLU A 41 44.93 15.13 29.43
C GLU A 41 44.30 15.38 28.06
N SER A 42 44.59 16.51 27.41
CA SER A 42 44.13 16.80 26.05
C SER A 42 44.61 15.74 25.07
N LYS A 43 45.88 15.35 25.15
CA LYS A 43 46.45 14.29 24.31
C LYS A 43 45.89 12.91 24.63
N ARG A 44 45.56 12.64 25.90
CA ARG A 44 44.87 11.42 26.32
C ARG A 44 43.51 11.27 25.64
N VAL A 45 42.75 12.37 25.64
CA VAL A 45 41.40 12.45 25.05
C VAL A 45 41.49 12.40 23.53
N GLU A 46 42.44 13.11 22.92
CA GLU A 46 42.70 13.06 21.47
C GLU A 46 43.04 11.64 21.01
N ASN A 47 43.95 10.94 21.70
CA ASN A 47 44.27 9.56 21.35
C ASN A 47 43.07 8.63 21.52
N LEU A 48 42.22 8.83 22.53
CA LEU A 48 41.00 8.04 22.71
C LEU A 48 40.02 8.22 21.54
N TYR A 49 39.75 9.46 21.13
CA TYR A 49 38.85 9.75 20.01
C TYR A 49 39.42 9.29 18.66
N ALA A 50 40.74 9.43 18.45
CA ALA A 50 41.40 8.93 17.25
C ALA A 50 41.31 7.39 17.16
N THR A 51 41.49 6.71 18.30
CA THR A 51 41.31 5.28 18.42
C THR A 51 39.85 4.85 18.20
N ASP A 52 38.86 5.61 18.70
CA ASP A 52 37.42 5.40 18.47
C ASP A 52 37.03 5.52 16.99
N SER A 53 37.52 6.58 16.33
CA SER A 53 37.33 6.75 14.88
C SER A 53 37.89 5.59 14.06
N GLY A 54 38.92 4.90 14.55
CA GLY A 54 39.43 3.67 13.93
C GLY A 54 38.41 2.52 13.92
N LEU A 55 37.55 2.42 14.93
CA LEU A 55 36.46 1.44 14.94
C LEU A 55 35.36 1.80 13.93
N ASP A 56 35.07 3.09 13.72
CA ASP A 56 34.14 3.50 12.67
C ASP A 56 34.67 3.14 11.28
N VAL A 57 35.98 3.31 11.06
CA VAL A 57 36.66 2.86 9.85
C VAL A 57 36.53 1.34 9.68
N ALA A 58 36.73 0.57 10.75
CA ALA A 58 36.55 -0.87 10.71
C ALA A 58 35.11 -1.29 10.38
N TYR A 59 34.10 -0.62 10.95
CA TYR A 59 32.68 -0.88 10.64
C TYR A 59 32.39 -0.66 9.14
N ASN A 60 32.91 0.42 8.56
CA ASN A 60 32.76 0.70 7.13
C ASN A 60 33.45 -0.34 6.25
N ILE A 61 34.67 -0.79 6.62
CA ILE A 61 35.37 -1.86 5.90
C ILE A 61 34.57 -3.17 5.96
N ILE A 62 34.02 -3.51 7.13
CA ILE A 62 33.18 -4.71 7.32
C ILE A 62 31.93 -4.62 6.44
N GLY A 63 31.24 -3.48 6.43
CA GLY A 63 30.08 -3.24 5.56
C GLY A 63 30.43 -3.35 4.07
N LYS A 64 31.53 -2.75 3.63
CA LYS A 64 31.97 -2.88 2.23
C LYS A 64 32.40 -4.29 1.83
N THR A 65 33.01 -5.02 2.77
CA THR A 65 33.37 -6.43 2.55
C THR A 65 32.11 -7.31 2.46
N PHE A 66 31.07 -7.01 3.25
CA PHE A 66 29.76 -7.64 3.12
C PHE A 66 29.16 -7.41 1.73
N ASP A 67 29.17 -6.16 1.23
CA ASP A 67 28.65 -5.84 -0.11
C ASP A 67 29.38 -6.64 -1.20
N ALA A 68 30.70 -6.76 -1.09
CA ALA A 68 31.51 -7.52 -2.03
C ALA A 68 31.25 -9.03 -1.94
N ALA A 69 31.11 -9.58 -0.73
CA ALA A 69 30.77 -10.99 -0.50
C ALA A 69 29.41 -11.35 -1.09
N ALA A 70 28.42 -10.46 -0.91
CA ALA A 70 27.10 -10.61 -1.50
C ALA A 70 27.17 -10.62 -3.03
N LYS A 71 27.85 -9.64 -3.65
CA LYS A 71 28.02 -9.59 -5.11
C LYS A 71 28.72 -10.83 -5.65
N TYR A 72 29.77 -11.29 -4.99
CA TYR A 72 30.48 -12.51 -5.34
C TYR A 72 29.58 -13.74 -5.26
N GLY A 73 28.80 -13.86 -4.18
CA GLY A 73 27.80 -14.92 -4.03
C GLY A 73 26.76 -14.91 -5.15
N ASN A 74 26.25 -13.74 -5.56
CA ASN A 74 25.31 -13.65 -6.68
C ASN A 74 25.92 -14.11 -8.00
N LEU A 75 27.17 -13.75 -8.30
CA LEU A 75 27.83 -14.22 -9.52
C LEU A 75 27.98 -15.75 -9.57
N LYS A 76 28.20 -16.39 -8.42
CA LYS A 76 28.23 -17.86 -8.30
C LYS A 76 26.85 -18.48 -8.50
N VAL A 77 25.81 -17.85 -7.94
CA VAL A 77 24.42 -18.26 -8.18
C VAL A 77 24.02 -18.10 -9.64
N GLU A 78 24.38 -17.00 -10.31
CA GLU A 78 24.09 -16.81 -11.74
C GLU A 78 24.74 -17.90 -12.60
N LYS A 79 25.96 -18.31 -12.24
CA LYS A 79 26.61 -19.46 -12.88
C LYS A 79 25.79 -20.74 -12.66
N LEU A 80 25.35 -21.01 -11.44
CA LEU A 80 24.52 -22.19 -11.13
C LEU A 80 23.19 -22.16 -11.90
N LYS A 81 22.49 -21.03 -11.92
CA LYS A 81 21.23 -20.83 -12.65
C LYS A 81 21.39 -20.98 -14.17
N SER A 82 22.57 -20.69 -14.72
CA SER A 82 22.85 -20.88 -16.14
C SER A 82 22.93 -22.36 -16.58
N LEU A 83 23.03 -23.29 -15.62
CA LEU A 83 23.04 -24.73 -15.91
C LEU A 83 21.64 -25.21 -16.32
N THR A 84 21.61 -26.01 -17.38
CA THR A 84 20.41 -26.64 -17.94
C THR A 84 20.43 -28.16 -17.71
N LYS A 85 19.33 -28.83 -18.06
CA LYS A 85 19.21 -30.30 -18.00
C LYS A 85 20.31 -31.06 -18.79
N ASP A 86 20.86 -30.43 -19.82
CA ASP A 86 21.88 -31.02 -20.71
C ASP A 86 23.31 -30.56 -20.34
N SER A 87 23.45 -29.78 -19.27
CA SER A 87 24.75 -29.32 -18.79
C SER A 87 25.50 -30.46 -18.11
N ASN A 88 26.83 -30.46 -18.24
CA ASN A 88 27.72 -31.36 -17.49
C ASN A 88 28.22 -30.64 -16.23
N ASP A 89 28.44 -31.40 -15.16
CA ASP A 89 29.09 -30.85 -13.97
C ASP A 89 30.55 -30.46 -14.30
N ASP A 90 30.82 -29.16 -14.23
CA ASP A 90 32.15 -28.59 -14.47
C ASP A 90 33.04 -28.60 -13.20
N GLY A 91 32.53 -29.14 -12.08
CA GLY A 91 33.24 -29.29 -10.81
C GLY A 91 33.50 -27.99 -10.07
N THR A 92 32.90 -26.87 -10.48
CA THR A 92 33.15 -25.55 -9.88
C THR A 92 32.28 -25.21 -8.67
N SER A 93 31.18 -25.95 -8.47
CA SER A 93 30.39 -25.93 -7.24
C SER A 93 29.98 -27.36 -6.86
N PRO A 94 29.95 -27.69 -5.55
CA PRO A 94 29.42 -28.96 -5.08
C PRO A 94 27.91 -29.13 -5.36
N ASN A 95 27.19 -28.04 -5.63
CA ASN A 95 25.75 -28.04 -5.89
C ASN A 95 25.40 -28.26 -7.38
N ASN A 96 26.37 -28.19 -8.29
CA ASN A 96 26.15 -28.33 -9.73
C ASN A 96 25.45 -29.64 -10.10
N ALA A 97 26.00 -30.79 -9.68
CA ALA A 97 25.44 -32.10 -10.02
C ALA A 97 24.01 -32.26 -9.50
N ALA A 98 23.74 -31.80 -8.28
CA ALA A 98 22.41 -31.85 -7.67
C ALA A 98 21.41 -30.92 -8.38
N TYR A 99 21.86 -29.75 -8.84
CA TYR A 99 21.04 -28.78 -9.57
C TYR A 99 20.70 -29.27 -10.98
N ILE A 100 21.69 -29.82 -11.69
CA ILE A 100 21.50 -30.47 -13.00
C ILE A 100 20.51 -31.63 -12.87
N GLN A 101 20.66 -32.47 -11.85
CA GLN A 101 19.74 -33.58 -11.58
C GLN A 101 18.31 -33.08 -11.35
N ALA A 102 18.11 -32.05 -10.51
CA ALA A 102 16.79 -31.48 -10.30
C ALA A 102 16.17 -30.91 -11.59
N LYS A 103 16.97 -30.29 -12.45
CA LYS A 103 16.51 -29.83 -13.79
C LYS A 103 16.18 -31.00 -14.73
N GLN A 104 16.90 -32.10 -14.66
CA GLN A 104 16.60 -33.33 -15.40
C GLN A 104 15.30 -33.97 -14.92
N ASP A 105 15.07 -34.00 -13.61
CA ASP A 105 13.86 -34.54 -13.00
C ASP A 105 12.64 -33.69 -13.39
N ILE A 106 12.74 -32.35 -13.32
CA ILE A 106 11.68 -31.42 -13.80
C ILE A 106 11.34 -31.70 -15.26
N TYR A 107 12.35 -31.81 -16.13
CA TYR A 107 12.13 -32.11 -17.55
C TYR A 107 11.50 -33.48 -17.74
N HIS A 108 11.92 -34.49 -16.99
CA HIS A 108 11.31 -35.82 -17.02
C HIS A 108 9.83 -35.76 -16.67
N TRP A 109 9.45 -35.07 -15.59
CA TRP A 109 8.05 -34.94 -15.16
C TRP A 109 7.19 -34.18 -16.17
N GLN A 110 7.73 -33.12 -16.79
CA GLN A 110 7.02 -32.36 -17.83
C GLN A 110 6.68 -33.20 -19.06
N HIS A 111 7.56 -34.14 -19.41
CA HIS A 111 7.44 -34.97 -20.61
C HIS A 111 7.03 -36.43 -20.32
N ILE A 112 6.67 -36.78 -19.08
CA ILE A 112 6.41 -38.18 -18.67
C ILE A 112 5.22 -38.82 -19.37
N ASN A 113 4.29 -38.01 -19.87
CA ASN A 113 3.10 -38.45 -20.59
C ASN A 113 3.21 -38.23 -22.11
N ASP A 114 4.31 -37.66 -22.60
CA ASP A 114 4.51 -37.43 -24.03
C ASP A 114 4.63 -38.77 -24.77
N GLY A 115 3.86 -38.91 -25.85
CA GLY A 115 3.86 -40.13 -26.67
C GLY A 115 3.06 -41.31 -26.09
N LYS A 116 2.38 -41.17 -24.94
CA LYS A 116 1.47 -42.20 -24.40
C LYS A 116 0.08 -42.13 -25.07
N SER A 117 -0.42 -43.27 -25.53
CA SER A 117 -1.77 -43.41 -26.10
C SER A 117 -2.85 -43.30 -25.01
N ASP A 118 -4.11 -43.08 -25.39
CA ASP A 118 -5.24 -43.08 -24.43
C ASP A 118 -5.49 -44.45 -23.77
N THR A 119 -4.85 -45.51 -24.28
CA THR A 119 -4.85 -46.85 -23.69
C THR A 119 -3.69 -47.12 -22.73
N ASP A 120 -2.71 -46.22 -22.62
CA ASP A 120 -1.56 -46.35 -21.71
C ASP A 120 -1.84 -45.67 -20.37
N SER A 121 -1.31 -46.24 -19.28
CA SER A 121 -1.36 -45.64 -17.95
C SER A 121 -0.59 -44.31 -17.91
N LYS A 122 -1.34 -43.20 -17.95
CA LYS A 122 -0.82 -41.82 -17.79
C LYS A 122 -0.67 -41.51 -16.29
N VAL A 123 0.40 -40.79 -15.95
CA VAL A 123 0.58 -40.25 -14.59
C VAL A 123 -0.38 -39.07 -14.42
N SER A 124 -1.00 -38.94 -13.26
CA SER A 124 -1.97 -37.87 -13.01
C SER A 124 -1.29 -36.50 -13.02
N GLN A 125 -1.96 -35.47 -13.57
CA GLN A 125 -1.42 -34.11 -13.59
C GLN A 125 -1.11 -33.58 -12.19
N LYS A 126 -1.89 -34.01 -11.19
CA LYS A 126 -1.69 -33.65 -9.77
C LYS A 126 -0.34 -34.16 -9.25
N GLU A 127 0.04 -35.37 -9.61
CA GLU A 127 1.30 -35.99 -9.19
C GLU A 127 2.50 -35.40 -9.94
N ILE A 128 2.33 -35.11 -11.24
CA ILE A 128 3.33 -34.39 -12.04
C ILE A 128 3.64 -33.02 -11.43
N ASN A 129 2.60 -32.23 -11.14
CA ASN A 129 2.76 -30.89 -10.57
C ASN A 129 3.45 -30.95 -9.20
N LYS A 130 3.08 -31.91 -8.35
CA LYS A 130 3.69 -32.10 -7.03
C LYS A 130 5.20 -32.38 -7.13
N ASN A 131 5.62 -33.29 -8.00
CA ASN A 131 7.05 -33.61 -8.11
C ASN A 131 7.85 -32.46 -8.73
N ILE A 132 7.29 -31.75 -9.72
CA ILE A 132 7.91 -30.53 -10.28
C ILE A 132 8.09 -29.46 -9.18
N GLU A 133 7.11 -29.31 -8.30
CA GLU A 133 7.19 -28.37 -7.18
C GLU A 133 8.27 -28.76 -6.16
N GLU A 134 8.37 -30.04 -5.80
CA GLU A 134 9.43 -30.57 -4.93
C GLU A 134 10.83 -30.34 -5.53
N ASP A 135 11.01 -30.58 -6.84
CA ASP A 135 12.29 -30.38 -7.52
C ASP A 135 12.63 -28.90 -7.73
N ASN A 136 11.63 -28.04 -7.93
CA ASN A 136 11.82 -26.58 -7.96
C ASN A 136 12.26 -26.06 -6.58
N LYS A 137 11.65 -26.54 -5.50
CA LYS A 137 12.06 -26.20 -4.13
C LYS A 137 13.52 -26.62 -3.88
N LYS A 138 13.89 -27.83 -4.32
CA LYS A 138 15.28 -28.30 -4.27
C LYS A 138 16.23 -27.40 -5.06
N CYS A 139 15.82 -26.88 -6.22
CA CYS A 139 16.61 -25.89 -6.97
C CYS A 139 16.82 -24.59 -6.17
N GLU A 140 15.78 -24.09 -5.49
CA GLU A 140 15.88 -22.89 -4.65
C GLU A 140 16.80 -23.11 -3.44
N ASP A 141 16.68 -24.25 -2.76
CA ASP A 141 17.55 -24.63 -1.65
C ASP A 141 19.03 -24.71 -2.08
N LEU A 142 19.29 -25.26 -3.27
CA LEU A 142 20.64 -25.33 -3.85
C LEU A 142 21.20 -23.95 -4.22
N VAL A 143 20.36 -23.05 -4.75
CA VAL A 143 20.72 -21.66 -5.03
C VAL A 143 21.13 -20.94 -3.75
N ASN A 144 20.33 -21.07 -2.70
CA ASN A 144 20.60 -20.43 -1.42
C ASN A 144 21.84 -21.03 -0.73
N SER A 145 22.00 -22.36 -0.80
CA SER A 145 23.20 -23.05 -0.32
C SER A 145 24.47 -22.56 -1.02
N GLU A 146 24.43 -22.44 -2.35
CA GLU A 146 25.58 -21.94 -3.12
C GLU A 146 25.92 -20.48 -2.77
N PHE A 147 24.90 -19.65 -2.61
CA PHE A 147 25.08 -18.28 -2.16
C PHE A 147 25.78 -18.21 -0.80
N LYS A 148 25.27 -18.92 0.21
CA LYS A 148 25.85 -18.95 1.55
C LYS A 148 27.27 -19.48 1.55
N ARG A 149 27.55 -20.52 0.76
CA ARG A 149 28.91 -21.08 0.61
C ARG A 149 29.86 -20.04 0.05
N ALA A 150 29.51 -19.42 -1.07
CA ALA A 150 30.33 -18.40 -1.72
C ALA A 150 30.53 -17.17 -0.82
N PHE A 151 29.49 -16.73 -0.11
CA PHE A 151 29.55 -15.64 0.85
C PHE A 151 30.51 -15.98 2.01
N LYS A 152 30.37 -17.17 2.62
CA LYS A 152 31.24 -17.61 3.73
C LYS A 152 32.70 -17.69 3.30
N ASN A 153 32.96 -18.33 2.15
CA ASN A 153 34.30 -18.46 1.58
C ASN A 153 34.97 -17.11 1.27
N PHE A 154 34.18 -16.07 0.95
CA PHE A 154 34.70 -14.73 0.72
C PHE A 154 35.12 -14.03 2.03
N ILE A 155 34.37 -14.21 3.11
CA ILE A 155 34.66 -13.59 4.41
C ILE A 155 35.80 -14.30 5.15
N LEU A 156 35.75 -15.63 5.20
CA LEU A 156 36.71 -16.50 5.85
C LEU A 156 36.97 -17.73 4.96
N PRO A 157 38.08 -17.74 4.20
CA PRO A 157 38.42 -18.88 3.34
C PRO A 157 38.60 -20.15 4.18
N ASP A 158 37.82 -21.19 3.90
CA ASP A 158 37.94 -22.48 4.59
C ASP A 158 39.20 -23.23 4.13
N ASN A 159 39.94 -23.81 5.09
CA ASN A 159 41.16 -24.59 4.81
C ASN A 159 40.88 -26.09 4.56
N ASP A 160 39.62 -26.49 4.28
CA ASP A 160 39.27 -27.92 4.12
C ASP A 160 39.91 -28.51 2.84
N PRO A 161 40.82 -29.50 2.96
CA PRO A 161 41.51 -30.10 1.82
C PRO A 161 40.63 -30.87 0.84
N LYS A 162 39.33 -31.04 1.11
CA LYS A 162 38.37 -31.71 0.22
C LYS A 162 37.61 -30.78 -0.73
N GLU A 163 37.69 -29.45 -0.54
CA GLU A 163 37.17 -28.44 -1.48
C GLU A 163 38.25 -27.92 -2.45
N ILE A 164 39.32 -28.69 -2.68
CA ILE A 164 40.37 -28.31 -3.63
C ILE A 164 39.90 -28.65 -5.04
N ASN A 165 39.17 -27.72 -5.67
CA ASN A 165 39.13 -27.61 -7.12
C ASN A 165 39.18 -26.13 -7.55
N LYS A 166 40.42 -25.68 -7.77
CA LYS A 166 40.87 -24.69 -8.77
C LYS A 166 40.14 -23.34 -8.90
N GLU A 167 39.74 -22.67 -7.83
CA GLU A 167 39.69 -21.19 -7.86
C GLU A 167 40.25 -20.68 -6.55
N LYS A 168 41.42 -20.01 -6.60
CA LYS A 168 42.01 -19.37 -5.41
C LYS A 168 41.03 -18.29 -4.95
N PRO A 169 40.48 -18.34 -3.73
CA PRO A 169 39.86 -17.15 -3.16
C PRO A 169 40.93 -16.04 -3.10
N LEU A 170 40.45 -14.80 -3.08
CA LEU A 170 41.25 -13.58 -2.98
C LEU A 170 42.40 -13.74 -1.96
N GLU A 171 43.61 -13.30 -2.31
CA GLU A 171 44.81 -13.47 -1.45
C GLU A 171 44.64 -12.86 -0.04
N ASN A 172 43.66 -11.97 0.16
CA ASN A 172 43.40 -11.23 1.38
C ASN A 172 42.04 -11.59 2.01
N SER A 173 42.05 -11.96 3.29
CA SER A 173 40.85 -12.20 4.11
C SER A 173 40.31 -10.90 4.71
N LEU A 174 39.10 -10.90 5.29
CA LEU A 174 38.56 -9.75 6.07
C LEU A 174 39.57 -9.21 7.11
N ARG A 175 40.43 -10.08 7.65
CA ARG A 175 41.51 -9.69 8.57
C ARG A 175 42.52 -8.76 7.92
N ASP A 176 42.91 -9.06 6.68
CA ASP A 176 43.94 -8.32 5.95
C ASP A 176 43.36 -6.98 5.45
N TYR A 177 42.09 -6.95 5.05
CA TYR A 177 41.37 -5.71 4.73
C TYR A 177 41.32 -4.73 5.90
N ILE A 178 40.98 -5.20 7.10
CA ILE A 178 40.99 -4.33 8.30
C ILE A 178 42.42 -3.87 8.61
N GLY A 179 43.41 -4.76 8.55
CA GLY A 179 44.81 -4.43 8.83
C GLY A 179 45.41 -3.39 7.88
N ASN A 180 45.18 -3.57 6.59
CA ASN A 180 45.67 -2.69 5.53
C ASN A 180 44.78 -1.45 5.33
N ARG A 181 43.60 -1.40 5.97
CA ARG A 181 42.56 -0.36 5.77
C ARG A 181 42.07 -0.33 4.33
N GLU A 182 41.94 -1.51 3.75
CA GLU A 182 41.51 -1.76 2.38
C GLU A 182 40.11 -2.37 2.38
N TYR A 183 39.39 -2.22 1.27
CA TYR A 183 38.13 -2.91 1.02
C TYR A 183 37.97 -3.18 -0.47
N VAL A 184 37.12 -4.13 -0.80
CA VAL A 184 36.76 -4.42 -2.19
C VAL A 184 35.72 -3.39 -2.65
N ASN A 185 36.13 -2.52 -3.57
CA ASN A 185 35.26 -1.50 -4.16
C ASN A 185 34.34 -2.13 -5.23
N LYS A 186 34.91 -3.01 -6.06
CA LYS A 186 34.21 -3.64 -7.18
C LYS A 186 34.63 -5.09 -7.38
N VAL A 187 33.66 -5.92 -7.74
CA VAL A 187 33.84 -7.31 -8.18
C VAL A 187 33.37 -7.40 -9.62
N THR A 188 34.23 -7.84 -10.53
CA THR A 188 33.91 -8.01 -11.95
C THR A 188 34.26 -9.42 -12.42
N LYS A 189 33.53 -9.91 -13.42
CA LYS A 189 33.82 -11.17 -14.09
C LYS A 189 34.60 -10.87 -15.38
N ASN A 190 35.69 -11.59 -15.60
CA ASN A 190 36.55 -11.42 -16.75
C ASN A 190 36.14 -12.35 -17.90
N ASP A 191 36.66 -12.09 -19.10
CA ASP A 191 36.41 -12.89 -20.31
C ASP A 191 36.82 -14.37 -20.15
N ASN A 192 37.77 -14.66 -19.25
CA ASN A 192 38.22 -16.03 -18.95
C ASN A 192 37.33 -16.77 -17.94
N GLY A 193 36.32 -16.12 -17.37
CA GLY A 193 35.45 -16.66 -16.32
C GLY A 193 35.96 -16.46 -14.89
N ASP A 194 37.18 -15.94 -14.72
CA ASP A 194 37.77 -15.55 -13.43
C ASP A 194 37.15 -14.25 -12.88
N TYR A 195 37.37 -13.99 -11.59
CA TYR A 195 36.86 -12.79 -10.89
C TYR A 195 38.00 -11.80 -10.61
N ASP A 196 37.83 -10.56 -11.06
CA ASP A 196 38.67 -9.43 -10.72
C ASP A 196 38.10 -8.64 -9.56
N TYR A 197 39.00 -8.13 -8.72
CA TYR A 197 38.68 -7.36 -7.53
C TYR A 197 39.40 -6.02 -7.56
N GLU A 198 38.63 -4.93 -7.54
CA GLU A 198 39.18 -3.59 -7.39
C GLU A 198 39.33 -3.28 -5.90
N ILE A 199 40.57 -3.23 -5.42
CA ILE A 199 40.87 -2.89 -4.02
C ILE A 199 41.06 -1.38 -3.88
N ALA A 200 40.34 -0.79 -2.92
CA ALA A 200 40.48 0.61 -2.53
C ALA A 200 40.94 0.70 -1.07
N ALA A 201 41.74 1.73 -0.76
CA ALA A 201 42.18 2.03 0.60
C ALA A 201 41.41 3.22 1.19
N VAL A 202 41.14 3.18 2.49
CA VAL A 202 40.57 4.31 3.23
C VAL A 202 41.63 5.41 3.33
N LYS A 203 41.33 6.57 2.74
CA LYS A 203 42.23 7.73 2.75
C LYS A 203 42.00 8.58 4.00
N PHE A 204 43.09 8.93 4.67
CA PHE A 204 43.09 9.90 5.77
C PHE A 204 43.62 11.24 5.28
N LEU A 205 43.30 12.33 5.98
CA LEU A 205 43.80 13.67 5.63
C LEU A 205 45.33 13.78 5.75
N ASN A 206 45.97 12.88 6.51
CA ASN A 206 47.41 12.83 6.70
C ASN A 206 47.86 11.37 6.92
N ASP A 207 48.65 10.83 5.98
CA ASP A 207 49.04 9.41 5.95
C ASP A 207 49.92 8.99 7.15
N ASN A 208 50.53 9.94 7.85
CA ASN A 208 51.39 9.66 9.02
C ASN A 208 50.63 9.66 10.36
N THR A 209 49.33 9.94 10.37
CA THR A 209 48.51 10.02 11.58
C THR A 209 47.16 9.33 11.38
N HIS A 210 47.14 8.00 11.50
CA HIS A 210 45.93 7.20 11.46
C HIS A 210 45.97 6.08 12.52
N PRO A 211 44.82 5.58 12.99
CA PRO A 211 44.79 4.44 13.89
C PRO A 211 45.29 3.17 13.20
N GLU A 212 46.00 2.35 13.94
CA GLU A 212 46.34 0.98 13.57
C GLU A 212 45.17 0.06 13.95
N LEU A 213 44.72 -0.77 13.01
CA LEU A 213 43.59 -1.66 13.17
C LEU A 213 44.02 -3.10 12.97
N TRP A 214 43.51 -4.03 13.78
CA TRP A 214 43.73 -5.46 13.53
C TRP A 214 42.66 -6.33 14.19
N ILE A 215 42.51 -7.54 13.65
CA ILE A 215 41.77 -8.64 14.29
C ILE A 215 42.80 -9.55 14.99
N PRO A 216 42.66 -9.85 16.30
CA PRO A 216 43.58 -10.76 17.00
C PRO A 216 43.68 -12.16 16.35
N LYS A 217 44.90 -12.69 16.16
CA LYS A 217 45.14 -14.07 15.67
C LYS A 217 45.47 -15.01 16.83
N PRO A 218 45.15 -16.32 16.75
CA PRO A 218 45.54 -17.28 17.78
C PRO A 218 47.06 -17.34 17.91
N GLY A 219 47.59 -17.09 19.11
CA GLY A 219 49.01 -17.33 19.43
C GLY A 219 50.03 -16.27 18.98
N THR A 220 49.60 -15.16 18.38
CA THR A 220 50.49 -14.02 18.04
C THR A 220 50.54 -12.99 19.17
N ALA A 221 51.74 -12.60 19.60
CA ALA A 221 51.94 -11.51 20.56
C ALA A 221 51.62 -10.14 19.92
N ASN A 222 51.19 -9.18 20.75
CA ASN A 222 50.91 -7.80 20.37
C ASN A 222 52.12 -7.19 19.61
N PRO A 223 51.94 -6.41 18.53
CA PRO A 223 53.06 -5.82 17.78
C PRO A 223 54.00 -4.93 18.61
N GLU A 224 53.56 -4.45 19.78
CA GLU A 224 54.35 -3.55 20.64
C GLU A 224 54.60 -4.03 22.09
N ASN A 225 54.14 -5.22 22.53
CA ASN A 225 54.41 -5.70 23.90
C ASN A 225 55.48 -6.79 23.95
N SER A 226 56.68 -6.42 24.42
CA SER A 226 57.71 -7.35 24.92
C SER A 226 57.38 -7.90 26.31
N ASP A 227 56.11 -8.23 26.59
CA ASP A 227 55.68 -8.90 27.82
C ASP A 227 54.55 -9.90 27.56
N GLY A 228 54.94 -11.06 27.05
CA GLY A 228 54.55 -12.40 27.55
C GLY A 228 53.09 -12.86 27.61
N SER A 229 52.06 -12.03 27.47
CA SER A 229 50.66 -12.49 27.59
C SER A 229 50.10 -12.91 26.23
N LYS A 230 49.99 -14.23 26.01
CA LYS A 230 49.30 -14.83 24.87
C LYS A 230 47.78 -14.72 25.10
N GLU A 231 47.10 -13.83 24.38
CA GLU A 231 45.63 -13.89 24.31
C GLU A 231 45.22 -15.09 23.43
N ALA A 232 44.51 -16.05 24.03
CA ALA A 232 44.27 -17.37 23.47
C ALA A 232 43.00 -17.47 22.59
N THR A 233 42.41 -16.37 22.13
CA THR A 233 41.12 -16.38 21.43
C THR A 233 41.20 -15.75 20.05
N ASP A 234 40.75 -16.49 19.04
CA ASP A 234 40.59 -16.01 17.66
C ASP A 234 39.59 -14.84 17.61
N GLY A 235 40.00 -13.72 17.00
CA GLY A 235 39.15 -12.54 16.84
C GLY A 235 38.15 -12.61 15.68
N LEU A 236 38.19 -13.63 14.81
CA LEU A 236 37.22 -13.83 13.73
C LEU A 236 36.69 -15.26 13.79
N VAL A 237 35.48 -15.43 14.33
CA VAL A 237 34.89 -16.75 14.58
C VAL A 237 33.53 -16.84 13.90
N TYR A 238 33.32 -17.90 13.14
CA TYR A 238 32.01 -18.26 12.61
C TYR A 238 31.25 -19.15 13.60
N ASP A 239 30.06 -18.71 14.01
CA ASP A 239 29.09 -19.49 14.78
C ASP A 239 28.13 -20.18 13.81
N SER A 240 28.31 -21.48 13.62
CA SER A 240 27.49 -22.29 12.72
C SER A 240 26.06 -22.53 13.23
N SER A 241 25.82 -22.43 14.55
CA SER A 241 24.48 -22.61 15.12
C SER A 241 23.58 -21.41 14.88
N ASN A 242 24.16 -20.21 14.84
CA ASN A 242 23.43 -18.95 14.63
C ASN A 242 23.70 -18.29 13.27
N GLU A 243 24.51 -18.93 12.42
CA GLU A 243 25.00 -18.41 11.13
C GLU A 243 25.52 -16.98 11.19
N LYS A 244 26.37 -16.69 12.18
CA LYS A 244 26.92 -15.35 12.45
C LYS A 244 28.44 -15.37 12.58
N TYR A 245 29.10 -14.36 12.04
CA TYR A 245 30.50 -14.05 12.35
C TYR A 245 30.58 -13.11 13.55
N LYS A 246 31.40 -13.49 14.52
CA LYS A 246 31.87 -12.59 15.58
C LYS A 246 33.23 -12.04 15.19
N ILE A 247 33.30 -10.72 15.00
CA ILE A 247 34.48 -10.01 14.52
C ILE A 247 34.97 -9.07 15.62
N THR A 248 36.08 -9.41 16.26
CA THR A 248 36.71 -8.63 17.32
C THR A 248 37.80 -7.76 16.69
N VAL A 249 37.59 -6.44 16.68
CA VAL A 249 38.56 -5.48 16.14
C VAL A 249 39.19 -4.70 17.28
N LYS A 250 40.52 -4.54 17.21
CA LYS A 250 41.29 -3.64 18.06
C LYS A 250 41.78 -2.45 17.25
N SER A 251 41.74 -1.27 17.86
CA SER A 251 42.24 -0.01 17.31
C SER A 251 43.26 0.59 18.27
N ASN A 252 44.39 1.07 17.75
CA ASN A 252 45.48 1.67 18.50
C ASN A 252 45.88 3.03 17.88
N PHE A 253 46.06 4.05 18.70
CA PHE A 253 46.57 5.35 18.26
C PHE A 253 47.51 5.97 19.29
N LYS A 254 48.60 6.56 18.80
CA LYS A 254 49.61 7.26 19.59
C LYS A 254 50.00 8.55 18.87
N THR A 255 49.91 9.67 19.57
CA THR A 255 50.52 10.92 19.11
C THR A 255 52.05 10.82 19.23
N SER A 256 52.80 10.97 18.14
CA SER A 256 54.25 11.16 18.15
C SER A 256 54.57 12.66 18.15
N THR A 257 55.39 13.13 19.08
CA THR A 257 56.00 14.48 19.00
C THR A 257 57.50 14.35 19.12
N GLU A 258 58.24 14.72 18.07
CA GLU A 258 59.71 14.69 18.03
C GLU A 258 60.39 15.62 19.06
N ASN A 259 59.63 16.46 19.77
CA ASN A 259 60.16 17.34 20.80
C ASN A 259 59.23 17.40 22.01
N SER A 260 59.35 16.46 22.96
CA SER A 260 59.02 16.74 24.37
C SER A 260 59.34 15.58 25.31
N SER A 261 60.39 15.76 26.10
CA SER A 261 60.63 15.07 27.38
C SER A 261 59.61 15.45 28.47
N VAL A 262 58.36 15.75 28.09
CA VAL A 262 57.33 16.38 28.93
C VAL A 262 56.05 15.55 29.05
N VAL A 263 55.78 14.62 28.14
CA VAL A 263 54.57 13.78 28.19
C VAL A 263 54.98 12.34 27.86
N GLY A 264 54.74 11.41 28.77
CA GLY A 264 55.03 9.98 28.54
C GLY A 264 54.23 9.41 27.37
N GLU A 265 54.61 8.22 26.90
CA GLU A 265 53.92 7.51 25.83
C GLU A 265 52.49 7.16 26.27
N ASN A 266 51.49 7.94 25.84
CA ASN A 266 50.10 7.76 26.26
C ASN A 266 49.28 7.07 25.16
N SER A 267 49.67 5.85 24.79
CA SER A 267 48.94 5.05 23.81
C SER A 267 47.55 4.66 24.32
N ARG A 268 46.58 4.50 23.41
CA ARG A 268 45.21 4.03 23.72
C ARG A 268 44.81 2.92 22.76
N ILE A 269 44.51 1.76 23.34
CA ILE A 269 43.96 0.61 22.63
C ILE A 269 42.50 0.44 23.07
N ILE A 270 41.58 0.37 22.11
CA ILE A 270 40.19 -0.02 22.36
C ILE A 270 39.83 -1.24 21.52
N GLN A 271 38.81 -1.96 21.96
CA GLN A 271 38.28 -3.14 21.29
C GLN A 271 36.75 -3.08 21.22
N THR A 272 36.18 -3.52 20.11
CA THR A 272 34.76 -3.85 19.99
C THR A 272 34.54 -5.19 19.29
N ASN A 273 33.33 -5.73 19.44
CA ASN A 273 32.86 -6.85 18.64
C ASN A 273 31.79 -6.36 17.65
N TYR A 274 31.87 -6.84 16.41
CA TYR A 274 30.83 -6.77 15.41
C TYR A 274 30.24 -8.15 15.18
N MET A 275 28.92 -8.22 15.03
CA MET A 275 28.19 -9.43 14.71
C MET A 275 27.66 -9.31 13.28
N MET A 276 28.16 -10.13 12.37
CA MET A 276 27.70 -10.17 10.98
C MET A 276 26.88 -11.44 10.73
N LYS A 277 25.60 -11.31 10.39
CA LYS A 277 24.74 -12.43 9.99
C LYS A 277 25.06 -12.84 8.55
N VAL A 278 25.15 -14.14 8.28
CA VAL A 278 25.16 -14.64 6.90
C VAL A 278 23.74 -14.51 6.32
N PRO A 279 23.57 -13.75 5.24
CA PRO A 279 22.27 -13.50 4.63
C PRO A 279 21.77 -14.71 3.83
N GLU A 280 20.46 -14.86 3.71
CA GLU A 280 19.86 -15.72 2.69
C GLU A 280 20.01 -15.05 1.30
N TYR A 281 20.04 -15.83 0.22
CA TYR A 281 20.08 -15.28 -1.13
C TYR A 281 18.89 -14.34 -1.41
N GLY A 282 17.70 -14.75 -0.95
CA GLY A 282 16.47 -13.98 -1.06
C GLY A 282 16.48 -12.67 -0.27
N ASP A 283 17.27 -12.59 0.82
CA ASP A 283 17.35 -11.39 1.66
C ASP A 283 18.06 -10.22 0.96
N ILE A 284 18.94 -10.50 -0.02
CA ILE A 284 19.77 -9.49 -0.69
C ILE A 284 19.36 -9.26 -2.14
N PHE A 285 19.12 -10.33 -2.90
CA PHE A 285 18.96 -10.27 -4.36
C PHE A 285 17.51 -10.34 -4.81
N TYR A 286 16.58 -9.97 -3.92
CA TYR A 286 15.15 -10.00 -4.19
C TYR A 286 14.74 -9.20 -5.45
N ASN A 287 15.52 -8.18 -5.84
CA ASN A 287 15.26 -7.38 -7.03
C ASN A 287 15.38 -8.16 -8.36
N GLN A 288 15.98 -9.35 -8.40
CA GLN A 288 15.87 -10.23 -9.58
C GLN A 288 14.52 -10.96 -9.66
N LYS A 289 13.73 -11.00 -8.57
CA LYS A 289 12.32 -11.42 -8.55
C LYS A 289 11.35 -10.25 -8.73
N SER A 290 11.82 -9.00 -8.89
CA SER A 290 10.91 -7.87 -9.20
C SER A 290 10.29 -7.99 -10.60
N GLY A 291 10.82 -8.84 -11.47
CA GLY A 291 10.15 -9.26 -12.70
C GLY A 291 9.15 -10.42 -12.51
N ASP A 292 9.17 -11.10 -11.36
CA ASP A 292 8.39 -12.31 -11.05
C ASP A 292 7.36 -12.11 -9.91
N LEU A 293 7.30 -10.93 -9.29
CA LEU A 293 6.24 -10.64 -8.32
C LEU A 293 4.92 -10.49 -9.07
N HIS A 294 4.06 -11.47 -8.91
CA HIS A 294 2.73 -11.45 -9.49
C HIS A 294 1.92 -10.27 -8.94
N GLU A 295 1.29 -9.53 -9.85
CA GLU A 295 0.32 -8.51 -9.50
C GLU A 295 -1.04 -9.17 -9.25
N TYR A 296 -1.52 -9.10 -8.01
CA TYR A 296 -2.82 -9.65 -7.63
C TYR A 296 -3.91 -8.57 -7.64
N LEU A 297 -5.05 -8.88 -8.23
CA LEU A 297 -6.21 -7.98 -8.35
C LEU A 297 -6.68 -7.40 -6.99
N ALA A 298 -6.48 -8.13 -5.89
CA ALA A 298 -6.90 -7.71 -4.57
C ALA A 298 -6.08 -6.53 -3.99
N ILE A 299 -4.83 -6.34 -4.46
CA ILE A 299 -3.85 -5.38 -3.90
C ILE A 299 -3.14 -4.52 -4.96
N ASN A 300 -3.36 -4.76 -6.26
CA ASN A 300 -2.82 -3.94 -7.34
C ASN A 300 -3.68 -2.71 -7.65
N ASP A 301 -3.31 -1.87 -8.62
CA ASP A 301 -3.98 -0.61 -8.96
C ASP A 301 -4.07 0.31 -7.72
N GLU A 302 -2.97 0.44 -6.97
CA GLU A 302 -2.87 1.29 -5.78
C GLU A 302 -3.97 1.04 -4.71
N ARG A 303 -4.51 -0.18 -4.61
CA ARG A 303 -5.61 -0.52 -3.69
C ARG A 303 -5.18 -0.53 -2.24
N ALA A 304 -5.63 0.46 -1.47
CA ALA A 304 -5.51 0.46 -0.02
C ALA A 304 -6.57 -0.43 0.64
N LEU A 305 -7.78 -0.49 0.05
CA LEU A 305 -8.94 -1.18 0.62
C LEU A 305 -9.66 -2.02 -0.45
N THR A 306 -9.80 -3.32 -0.19
CA THR A 306 -10.61 -4.25 -0.99
C THR A 306 -11.57 -5.02 -0.07
N ILE A 307 -12.81 -4.57 0.00
CA ILE A 307 -13.81 -5.02 0.97
C ILE A 307 -14.96 -5.76 0.27
N GLY A 308 -15.24 -6.99 0.71
CA GLY A 308 -16.29 -7.88 0.20
C GLY A 308 -17.66 -7.56 0.79
N GLY A 309 -17.70 -7.22 2.08
CA GLY A 309 -18.87 -6.71 2.77
C GLY A 309 -19.06 -5.21 2.57
N ASN A 310 -19.59 -4.54 3.60
CA ASN A 310 -19.80 -3.10 3.63
C ASN A 310 -18.62 -2.37 4.28
N MET A 311 -18.37 -1.13 3.86
CA MET A 311 -17.50 -0.19 4.58
C MET A 311 -18.40 0.78 5.35
N ILE A 312 -18.24 0.82 6.67
CA ILE A 312 -19.08 1.61 7.58
C ILE A 312 -18.17 2.56 8.34
N VAL A 313 -18.32 3.85 8.08
CA VAL A 313 -17.62 4.94 8.78
C VAL A 313 -18.64 5.67 9.63
N ASN A 314 -18.52 5.57 10.95
CA ASN A 314 -19.51 6.13 11.87
C ASN A 314 -18.82 6.77 13.08
N GLY A 315 -19.00 8.08 13.29
CA GLY A 315 -18.32 8.79 14.38
C GLY A 315 -16.83 9.03 14.15
N SER A 316 -16.34 8.94 12.91
CA SER A 316 -14.91 8.98 12.59
C SER A 316 -14.52 10.32 11.96
N ASN A 317 -13.84 11.17 12.71
CA ASN A 317 -13.33 12.43 12.21
C ASN A 317 -11.88 12.31 11.71
N ASN A 318 -11.54 13.04 10.65
CA ASN A 318 -10.20 13.08 10.05
C ASN A 318 -9.73 11.73 9.46
N LEU A 319 -10.65 10.90 8.94
CA LEU A 319 -10.27 9.70 8.18
C LEU A 319 -9.62 10.09 6.86
N LYS A 320 -8.43 9.54 6.57
CA LYS A 320 -7.73 9.71 5.30
C LYS A 320 -7.41 8.36 4.69
N VAL A 321 -7.75 8.17 3.43
CA VAL A 321 -7.36 6.99 2.65
C VAL A 321 -6.59 7.47 1.42
N ASP A 322 -5.32 7.11 1.33
CA ASP A 322 -4.44 7.37 0.18
C ASP A 322 -4.20 6.07 -0.59
N GLY A 323 -5.12 5.78 -1.51
CA GLY A 323 -5.16 4.58 -2.32
C GLY A 323 -6.57 4.35 -2.86
N ASN A 324 -6.70 3.49 -3.86
CA ASN A 324 -7.99 3.11 -4.41
C ASN A 324 -8.80 2.29 -3.38
N ILE A 325 -10.11 2.50 -3.39
CA ILE A 325 -11.06 1.83 -2.49
C ILE A 325 -12.02 1.02 -3.34
N PHE A 326 -12.12 -0.28 -3.08
CA PHE A 326 -13.10 -1.15 -3.70
C PHE A 326 -13.98 -1.79 -2.62
N VAL A 327 -15.29 -1.58 -2.70
CA VAL A 327 -16.27 -2.16 -1.78
C VAL A 327 -17.37 -2.87 -2.56
N ASN A 328 -17.36 -4.19 -2.54
CA ASN A 328 -18.40 -5.01 -3.17
C ASN A 328 -19.78 -4.69 -2.56
N GLY A 329 -19.87 -4.59 -1.24
CA GLY A 329 -21.13 -4.30 -0.55
C GLY A 329 -22.03 -5.53 -0.48
N VAL A 330 -22.72 -5.69 0.65
CA VAL A 330 -23.75 -6.73 0.78
C VAL A 330 -25.01 -6.23 0.08
N ASP A 331 -25.53 -7.00 -0.86
CA ASP A 331 -26.79 -6.69 -1.52
C ASP A 331 -27.94 -6.72 -0.48
N PRO A 332 -28.84 -5.71 -0.46
CA PRO A 332 -30.03 -5.69 0.41
C PRO A 332 -30.86 -6.98 0.42
N ALA A 333 -30.78 -7.81 -0.62
CA ALA A 333 -31.64 -8.99 -0.81
C ALA A 333 -31.06 -10.34 -0.31
N VAL A 334 -29.96 -10.37 0.44
CA VAL A 334 -29.31 -11.65 0.83
C VAL A 334 -29.46 -11.89 2.33
N ASP A 335 -30.22 -12.93 2.70
CA ASP A 335 -30.16 -13.46 4.06
C ASP A 335 -28.82 -14.19 4.30
N GLN A 336 -28.57 -14.60 5.55
CA GLN A 336 -27.30 -15.21 5.97
C GLN A 336 -26.96 -16.53 5.26
N ASN A 337 -27.84 -17.07 4.41
CA ASN A 337 -27.68 -18.35 3.72
C ASN A 337 -27.42 -18.22 2.22
N GLY A 338 -27.28 -17.01 1.67
CA GLY A 338 -27.05 -16.83 0.23
C GLY A 338 -28.27 -17.20 -0.63
N ILE A 339 -29.45 -17.35 -0.01
CA ILE A 339 -30.72 -17.44 -0.71
C ILE A 339 -31.24 -16.01 -0.84
N HIS A 340 -31.65 -15.64 -2.05
CA HIS A 340 -32.36 -14.39 -2.30
C HIS A 340 -33.57 -14.34 -1.36
N ALA A 341 -33.44 -13.62 -0.25
CA ALA A 341 -34.59 -13.24 0.53
C ALA A 341 -35.36 -12.31 -0.39
N THR A 342 -36.53 -12.77 -0.85
CA THR A 342 -37.52 -11.95 -1.55
C THR A 342 -37.46 -10.56 -0.96
N LEU A 343 -36.97 -9.58 -1.75
CA LEU A 343 -37.09 -8.17 -1.46
C LEU A 343 -38.46 -7.98 -0.84
N ASN A 344 -38.55 -7.36 0.34
CA ASN A 344 -39.87 -6.98 0.83
C ASN A 344 -40.41 -5.96 -0.18
N LEU A 345 -41.21 -6.45 -1.14
CA LEU A 345 -41.71 -5.68 -2.28
C LEU A 345 -42.56 -4.49 -1.83
N ASP A 346 -42.93 -4.45 -0.55
CA ASP A 346 -43.68 -3.38 0.08
C ASP A 346 -42.83 -2.11 0.35
N ASN A 347 -41.48 -2.15 0.26
CA ASN A 347 -40.61 -0.98 0.51
C ASN A 347 -39.41 -0.84 -0.44
N ARG A 348 -39.64 -0.94 -1.76
CA ARG A 348 -38.61 -0.84 -2.80
C ARG A 348 -37.91 0.53 -2.87
N THR A 349 -38.54 1.58 -2.36
CA THR A 349 -38.10 2.98 -2.53
C THR A 349 -36.78 3.29 -1.83
N TYR A 350 -36.53 2.70 -0.65
CA TYR A 350 -35.33 2.99 0.15
C TYR A 350 -34.36 1.81 0.24
N GLU A 351 -34.84 0.57 0.12
CA GLU A 351 -34.00 -0.63 0.25
C GLU A 351 -32.90 -0.69 -0.82
N LYS A 352 -33.12 -0.09 -2.01
CA LYS A 352 -32.13 -0.02 -3.09
C LYS A 352 -30.84 0.73 -2.72
N TYR A 353 -30.87 1.57 -1.69
CA TYR A 353 -29.73 2.35 -1.22
C TYR A 353 -28.91 1.63 -0.13
N ARG A 354 -29.26 0.39 0.24
CA ARG A 354 -28.48 -0.39 1.20
C ARG A 354 -27.22 -0.99 0.56
N GLY A 355 -26.24 -1.24 1.43
CA GLY A 355 -24.99 -1.90 1.07
C GLY A 355 -23.99 -0.97 0.39
N GLY A 356 -22.72 -1.37 0.42
CA GLY A 356 -21.61 -0.59 -0.13
C GLY A 356 -20.90 0.23 0.94
N ILE A 357 -20.78 1.53 0.74
CA ILE A 357 -20.06 2.46 1.62
C ILE A 357 -21.09 3.32 2.35
N SER A 358 -21.02 3.40 3.67
CA SER A 358 -21.91 4.24 4.49
C SER A 358 -21.09 5.13 5.40
N ILE A 359 -21.33 6.44 5.33
CA ILE A 359 -20.64 7.45 6.14
C ILE A 359 -21.66 8.25 6.93
N ASN A 360 -21.52 8.27 8.26
CA ASN A 360 -22.41 8.96 9.19
C ASN A 360 -21.59 9.62 10.31
N ASP A 361 -22.02 10.79 10.78
CA ASP A 361 -21.45 11.51 11.91
C ASP A 361 -19.90 11.60 11.84
N SER A 362 -19.38 11.93 10.66
CA SER A 362 -17.96 11.81 10.33
C SER A 362 -17.53 13.01 9.49
N SER A 363 -16.62 13.82 10.03
CA SER A 363 -16.13 15.03 9.37
C SER A 363 -14.70 14.87 8.83
N ASN A 364 -14.35 15.67 7.81
CA ASN A 364 -13.03 15.67 7.19
C ASN A 364 -12.58 14.27 6.70
N VAL A 365 -13.49 13.51 6.09
CA VAL A 365 -13.19 12.22 5.45
C VAL A 365 -12.59 12.49 4.06
N ILE A 366 -11.33 12.14 3.83
CA ILE A 366 -10.62 12.39 2.57
C ILE A 366 -10.25 11.06 1.91
N LEU A 367 -10.82 10.82 0.74
CA LEU A 367 -10.56 9.65 -0.09
C LEU A 367 -9.78 10.12 -1.33
N SER A 368 -8.46 9.84 -1.36
CA SER A 368 -7.54 10.53 -2.26
C SER A 368 -7.52 10.01 -3.70
N LYS A 369 -8.00 8.79 -3.94
CA LYS A 369 -8.00 8.14 -5.25
C LYS A 369 -9.42 7.70 -5.63
N ASP A 370 -9.55 6.73 -6.55
CA ASP A 370 -10.87 6.25 -6.99
C ASP A 370 -11.59 5.53 -5.85
N VAL A 371 -12.87 5.82 -5.72
CA VAL A 371 -13.78 5.16 -4.77
C VAL A 371 -14.77 4.35 -5.57
N ILE A 372 -14.77 3.04 -5.37
CA ILE A 372 -15.56 2.09 -6.14
C ILE A 372 -16.48 1.31 -5.19
N THR A 373 -17.77 1.30 -5.47
CA THR A 373 -18.70 0.37 -4.85
C THR A 373 -19.71 -0.22 -5.84
N ARG A 374 -20.06 -1.50 -5.70
CA ARG A 374 -21.09 -2.12 -6.57
C ARG A 374 -22.52 -1.78 -6.17
N ASN A 375 -22.70 -1.34 -4.92
CA ASN A 375 -23.99 -0.95 -4.37
C ASN A 375 -24.03 0.57 -4.19
N THR A 376 -24.20 1.07 -2.97
CA THR A 376 -24.47 2.49 -2.76
C THR A 376 -23.31 3.16 -2.03
N PHE A 377 -22.95 4.35 -2.50
CA PHE A 377 -22.19 5.31 -1.70
C PHE A 377 -23.20 6.17 -0.93
N ASN A 378 -23.35 5.89 0.36
CA ASN A 378 -24.37 6.48 1.22
C ASN A 378 -23.77 7.46 2.23
N MET A 379 -24.41 8.62 2.37
CA MET A 379 -24.11 9.64 3.35
C MET A 379 -25.35 9.97 4.18
N ALA A 380 -25.23 9.80 5.50
CA ALA A 380 -26.29 10.08 6.46
C ALA A 380 -26.05 11.45 7.12
N ASP A 381 -26.32 11.61 8.42
CA ASP A 381 -26.23 12.88 9.13
C ASP A 381 -24.78 13.31 9.39
N ASN A 382 -24.50 14.62 9.38
CA ASN A 382 -23.22 15.27 9.72
C ASN A 382 -21.99 14.64 9.03
N ALA A 383 -22.12 14.21 7.79
CA ALA A 383 -21.06 13.56 7.04
C ALA A 383 -20.38 14.57 6.09
N GLU A 384 -19.08 14.82 6.24
CA GLU A 384 -18.29 15.67 5.34
C GLU A 384 -17.19 14.84 4.66
N VAL A 385 -17.34 14.66 3.34
CA VAL A 385 -16.51 13.74 2.55
C VAL A 385 -15.97 14.42 1.30
N ILE A 386 -14.68 14.23 1.05
CA ILE A 386 -13.97 14.71 -0.13
C ILE A 386 -13.37 13.51 -0.87
N VAL A 387 -13.89 13.22 -2.06
CA VAL A 387 -13.30 12.30 -3.03
C VAL A 387 -12.46 13.12 -4.01
N LYS A 388 -11.14 12.91 -4.01
CA LYS A 388 -10.22 13.69 -4.85
C LYS A 388 -10.16 13.20 -6.30
N ASN A 389 -10.55 11.96 -6.58
CA ASN A 389 -10.63 11.44 -7.94
C ASN A 389 -12.07 11.04 -8.32
N ASN A 390 -12.28 9.88 -8.93
CA ASN A 390 -13.59 9.45 -9.41
C ASN A 390 -14.36 8.66 -8.34
N LEU A 391 -15.68 8.72 -8.41
CA LEU A 391 -16.59 7.90 -7.63
C LEU A 391 -17.41 7.02 -8.57
N TYR A 392 -17.26 5.70 -8.43
CA TYR A 392 -18.02 4.69 -9.14
C TYR A 392 -18.98 4.01 -8.16
N GLY A 393 -20.26 3.97 -8.50
CA GLY A 393 -21.29 3.44 -7.61
C GLY A 393 -22.43 2.79 -8.38
N GLY A 394 -23.16 1.89 -7.74
CA GLY A 394 -24.51 1.60 -8.19
C GLY A 394 -25.40 2.82 -7.99
N ASN A 395 -25.42 3.35 -6.77
CA ASN A 395 -26.09 4.60 -6.43
C ASN A 395 -25.16 5.56 -5.68
N VAL A 396 -25.50 6.84 -5.69
CA VAL A 396 -25.06 7.81 -4.68
C VAL A 396 -26.29 8.28 -3.92
N TYR A 397 -26.32 8.12 -2.60
CA TYR A 397 -27.45 8.52 -1.77
C TYR A 397 -26.98 9.42 -0.63
N MET A 398 -27.62 10.57 -0.47
CA MET A 398 -27.47 11.41 0.71
C MET A 398 -28.80 11.45 1.43
N GLY A 399 -28.94 10.67 2.49
CA GLY A 399 -30.18 10.52 3.22
C GLY A 399 -30.11 9.38 4.22
N ASN A 400 -31.01 9.41 5.19
CA ASN A 400 -31.22 8.28 6.07
C ASN A 400 -32.07 7.24 5.32
N ILE A 401 -31.71 5.95 5.42
CA ILE A 401 -32.48 4.84 4.82
C ILE A 401 -33.70 4.57 5.71
N ALA A 402 -34.68 5.46 5.61
CA ALA A 402 -35.93 5.43 6.37
C ALA A 402 -37.06 6.16 5.63
N GLU A 403 -38.29 5.72 5.89
CA GLU A 403 -39.50 6.36 5.37
C GLU A 403 -39.78 7.71 6.01
N GLY A 404 -40.58 8.53 5.31
CA GLY A 404 -41.08 9.81 5.81
C GLY A 404 -39.96 10.76 6.23
N ASP A 405 -40.23 11.56 7.27
CA ASP A 405 -39.34 12.61 7.76
C ASP A 405 -38.05 12.08 8.42
N ASN A 406 -38.05 10.82 8.84
CA ASN A 406 -36.87 10.17 9.41
C ASN A 406 -35.80 9.86 8.35
N GLY A 407 -36.17 9.88 7.07
CA GLY A 407 -35.24 9.67 5.97
C GLY A 407 -34.39 10.88 5.61
N PHE A 408 -34.63 12.05 6.20
CA PHE A 408 -33.83 13.25 5.92
C PHE A 408 -32.50 13.22 6.67
N ALA A 409 -31.40 13.23 5.92
CA ALA A 409 -30.07 13.56 6.45
C ALA A 409 -29.94 15.08 6.71
N ARG A 410 -28.97 15.47 7.54
CA ARG A 410 -28.71 16.87 7.92
C ARG A 410 -27.24 17.21 7.83
N GLU A 411 -26.95 18.44 7.41
CA GLU A 411 -25.62 19.06 7.50
C GLU A 411 -24.50 18.25 6.83
N SER A 412 -24.82 17.53 5.75
CA SER A 412 -23.88 16.62 5.07
C SER A 412 -23.36 17.17 3.75
N LYS A 413 -22.07 16.98 3.48
CA LYS A 413 -21.36 17.58 2.33
C LYS A 413 -20.51 16.55 1.60
N LEU A 414 -20.80 16.34 0.33
CA LEU A 414 -19.98 15.53 -0.57
C LEU A 414 -19.30 16.42 -1.61
N THR A 415 -17.98 16.30 -1.74
CA THR A 415 -17.24 16.89 -2.87
C THR A 415 -16.54 15.80 -3.64
N VAL A 416 -16.87 15.63 -4.92
CA VAL A 416 -16.14 14.76 -5.86
C VAL A 416 -15.42 15.66 -6.86
N SER A 417 -14.09 15.65 -6.81
CA SER A 417 -13.26 16.60 -7.55
C SER A 417 -13.19 16.26 -9.05
N ASN A 418 -13.43 15.00 -9.41
CA ASN A 418 -13.45 14.51 -10.78
C ASN A 418 -14.86 13.98 -11.13
N SER A 419 -14.99 12.77 -11.67
CA SER A 419 -16.26 12.27 -12.20
C SER A 419 -17.02 11.41 -11.19
N VAL A 420 -18.35 11.52 -11.19
CA VAL A 420 -19.26 10.52 -10.60
C VAL A 420 -19.84 9.69 -11.74
N ILE A 421 -19.63 8.37 -11.71
CA ILE A 421 -20.15 7.43 -12.71
C ILE A 421 -21.03 6.40 -11.99
N ILE A 422 -22.31 6.36 -12.32
CA ILE A 422 -23.27 5.50 -11.63
C ILE A 422 -24.18 4.72 -12.56
N ASP A 423 -24.48 3.47 -12.19
CA ASP A 423 -25.41 2.60 -12.91
C ASP A 423 -26.87 2.74 -12.46
N ASN A 424 -27.16 3.62 -11.51
CA ASN A 424 -28.51 3.92 -11.04
C ASN A 424 -28.56 5.37 -10.52
N ASP A 425 -29.33 5.66 -9.48
CA ASP A 425 -29.68 7.02 -9.13
C ASP A 425 -28.63 7.76 -8.28
N LEU A 426 -28.52 9.06 -8.51
CA LEU A 426 -28.02 10.02 -7.53
C LEU A 426 -29.23 10.64 -6.83
N ALA A 427 -29.39 10.37 -5.54
CA ALA A 427 -30.55 10.82 -4.78
C ALA A 427 -30.14 11.57 -3.50
N VAL A 428 -30.77 12.72 -3.28
CA VAL A 428 -30.60 13.53 -2.06
C VAL A 428 -31.94 13.63 -1.36
N LYS A 429 -32.01 13.12 -0.13
CA LYS A 429 -33.11 13.32 0.82
C LYS A 429 -32.52 13.94 2.08
N ALA A 430 -32.36 15.25 2.07
CA ALA A 430 -31.63 15.96 3.11
C ALA A 430 -32.19 17.36 3.40
N LYS A 431 -31.71 17.96 4.48
CA LYS A 431 -32.05 19.31 4.93
C LYS A 431 -30.86 19.99 5.60
N ASN A 432 -31.01 21.25 5.98
CA ASN A 432 -30.02 22.06 6.69
C ASN A 432 -28.66 22.10 5.96
N GLU A 433 -28.59 22.78 4.83
CA GLU A 433 -27.34 23.02 4.08
C GLU A 433 -26.60 21.75 3.64
N SER A 434 -27.34 20.69 3.31
CA SER A 434 -26.76 19.44 2.80
C SER A 434 -26.47 19.53 1.31
N ASN A 435 -25.21 19.33 0.90
CA ASN A 435 -24.75 19.71 -0.44
C ASN A 435 -23.85 18.65 -1.09
N ILE A 436 -24.09 18.38 -2.37
CA ILE A 436 -23.21 17.57 -3.22
C ILE A 436 -22.59 18.47 -4.28
N THR A 437 -21.27 18.45 -4.43
CA THR A 437 -20.54 19.13 -5.52
C THR A 437 -19.74 18.13 -6.34
N ILE A 438 -19.94 18.14 -7.66
CA ILE A 438 -19.35 17.20 -8.61
C ILE A 438 -18.77 17.96 -9.81
N SER A 439 -17.63 17.51 -10.36
CA SER A 439 -17.12 18.05 -11.63
C SER A 439 -17.98 17.55 -12.80
N ASP A 440 -17.90 16.25 -13.09
CA ASP A 440 -18.60 15.62 -14.21
C ASP A 440 -19.51 14.50 -13.70
N PHE A 441 -20.74 14.45 -14.21
CA PHE A 441 -21.71 13.43 -13.82
C PHE A 441 -22.08 12.54 -15.01
N TYR A 442 -22.04 11.23 -14.78
CA TYR A 442 -22.40 10.20 -15.76
C TYR A 442 -23.38 9.21 -15.12
N GLY A 443 -24.68 9.44 -15.34
CA GLY A 443 -25.70 8.41 -15.18
C GLY A 443 -25.74 7.57 -16.46
N ILE A 444 -25.16 6.37 -16.42
CA ILE A 444 -24.88 5.57 -17.63
C ILE A 444 -25.95 4.54 -17.97
N ASN A 445 -26.89 4.28 -17.07
CA ASN A 445 -27.89 3.23 -17.22
C ASN A 445 -29.25 3.78 -17.65
N ASP A 446 -29.81 3.20 -18.70
CA ASP A 446 -31.24 3.25 -18.97
C ASP A 446 -31.68 1.98 -19.71
N LYS A 447 -31.84 0.89 -18.95
CA LYS A 447 -32.34 -0.40 -19.46
C LYS A 447 -33.81 -0.35 -19.90
N ASN A 448 -34.50 0.79 -19.72
CA ASN A 448 -35.92 0.94 -20.03
C ASN A 448 -36.19 1.67 -21.37
N ILE A 449 -35.18 2.21 -22.06
CA ILE A 449 -35.40 2.85 -23.38
C ILE A 449 -35.39 1.83 -24.51
N ASN A 450 -36.58 1.58 -25.06
CA ASN A 450 -36.71 0.98 -26.38
C ASN A 450 -36.34 2.03 -27.44
N SER A 451 -35.13 1.95 -27.98
CA SER A 451 -34.71 2.84 -29.08
C SER A 451 -35.28 2.45 -30.45
N ASN A 452 -35.94 1.29 -30.60
CA ASN A 452 -36.68 0.92 -31.83
C ASN A 452 -37.56 -0.32 -31.62
N GLY A 453 -38.89 -0.15 -31.45
CA GLY A 453 -39.96 -1.11 -31.85
C GLY A 453 -39.82 -2.63 -31.61
N GLY A 454 -38.90 -3.09 -30.76
CA GLY A 454 -38.58 -4.49 -30.51
C GLY A 454 -38.99 -4.89 -29.10
N ASN A 455 -39.63 -6.05 -28.98
CA ASN A 455 -40.22 -6.57 -27.75
C ASN A 455 -39.27 -6.52 -26.54
N PHE A 456 -39.81 -6.05 -25.41
CA PHE A 456 -39.24 -6.22 -24.08
C PHE A 456 -38.90 -7.70 -23.83
N ILE A 457 -37.65 -7.99 -23.48
CA ILE A 457 -37.34 -9.16 -22.66
C ILE A 457 -37.11 -8.64 -21.25
N ALA A 458 -38.18 -8.64 -20.44
CA ALA A 458 -38.05 -8.47 -19.01
C ALA A 458 -37.35 -9.73 -18.45
N GLU A 459 -36.02 -9.71 -18.31
CA GLU A 459 -35.35 -10.72 -17.52
C GLU A 459 -35.37 -10.33 -16.05
N ASP A 460 -36.14 -11.11 -15.29
CA ASP A 460 -36.17 -11.26 -13.83
C ASP A 460 -36.50 -10.03 -12.96
N SER A 461 -37.25 -10.26 -11.88
CA SER A 461 -37.82 -9.21 -11.03
C SER A 461 -36.76 -8.44 -10.22
N LEU A 462 -35.52 -8.95 -10.15
CA LEU A 462 -34.35 -8.29 -9.55
C LEU A 462 -33.67 -7.26 -10.48
N SER A 463 -33.90 -7.34 -11.80
CA SER A 463 -33.34 -6.39 -12.78
C SER A 463 -34.05 -5.05 -12.80
N LYS A 464 -35.08 -4.86 -11.95
CA LYS A 464 -35.97 -3.70 -11.98
C LYS A 464 -35.63 -2.58 -10.98
N VAL A 465 -34.82 -2.87 -9.97
CA VAL A 465 -34.43 -1.88 -8.95
C VAL A 465 -33.26 -0.98 -9.42
N LYS A 466 -32.59 -1.36 -10.53
CA LYS A 466 -31.40 -0.72 -11.10
C LYS A 466 -31.61 -0.40 -12.59
N ASN A 467 -32.57 0.47 -12.89
CA ASN A 467 -33.08 0.59 -14.28
C ASN A 467 -32.78 1.93 -14.92
N SER A 468 -32.53 2.93 -14.09
CA SER A 468 -32.56 4.30 -14.52
C SER A 468 -31.59 5.09 -13.67
N SER A 469 -30.66 5.75 -14.34
CA SER A 469 -29.67 6.61 -13.71
C SER A 469 -30.08 8.08 -13.75
N SER A 470 -30.95 8.47 -12.82
CA SER A 470 -31.48 9.84 -12.72
C SER A 470 -30.87 10.63 -11.55
N ILE A 471 -31.10 11.94 -11.53
CA ILE A 471 -30.81 12.79 -10.38
C ILE A 471 -32.12 13.13 -9.69
N ILE A 472 -32.22 12.85 -8.39
CA ILE A 472 -33.41 13.08 -7.58
C ILE A 472 -33.04 13.95 -6.37
N VAL A 473 -33.63 15.14 -6.26
CA VAL A 473 -33.47 15.99 -5.07
C VAL A 473 -34.81 16.14 -4.35
N ASN A 474 -34.88 15.54 -3.17
CA ASN A 474 -36.01 15.60 -2.24
C ASN A 474 -35.56 16.36 -0.99
N GLY A 475 -35.43 17.67 -1.10
CA GLY A 475 -35.12 18.57 0.00
C GLY A 475 -36.38 19.17 0.62
N VAL A 476 -36.25 19.68 1.84
CA VAL A 476 -37.30 20.49 2.50
C VAL A 476 -36.95 21.97 2.57
N ASP A 477 -35.76 22.36 2.12
CA ASP A 477 -35.28 23.73 2.11
C ASP A 477 -34.53 24.09 0.82
N ASP A 478 -34.37 25.39 0.58
CA ASP A 478 -33.65 25.95 -0.56
C ASP A 478 -32.12 25.86 -0.40
N SER A 479 -31.63 25.37 0.74
CA SER A 479 -30.21 25.30 1.07
C SER A 479 -29.56 23.98 0.70
N THR A 480 -30.37 22.97 0.40
CA THR A 480 -29.94 21.63 0.00
C THR A 480 -29.77 21.60 -1.52
N SER A 481 -28.59 21.17 -2.01
CA SER A 481 -28.28 21.27 -3.44
C SER A 481 -27.38 20.16 -3.98
N VAL A 482 -27.49 19.93 -5.29
CA VAL A 482 -26.56 19.12 -6.09
C VAL A 482 -25.98 20.05 -7.17
N ASN A 483 -24.69 20.33 -7.09
CA ASN A 483 -23.98 21.23 -7.98
C ASN A 483 -23.03 20.47 -8.90
N ILE A 484 -23.31 20.49 -10.20
CA ILE A 484 -22.47 19.89 -11.24
C ILE A 484 -21.78 21.01 -12.02
N THR A 485 -20.46 21.00 -12.04
CA THR A 485 -19.69 22.19 -12.45
C THR A 485 -19.17 22.16 -13.89
N LYS A 486 -18.97 20.98 -14.50
CA LYS A 486 -18.43 20.85 -15.87
C LYS A 486 -19.41 20.27 -16.88
N SER A 487 -19.85 19.02 -16.71
CA SER A 487 -20.76 18.37 -17.65
C SER A 487 -21.64 17.31 -16.97
N ALA A 488 -22.82 17.04 -17.55
CA ALA A 488 -23.70 15.98 -17.08
C ALA A 488 -24.26 15.17 -18.26
N TYR A 489 -24.14 13.85 -18.18
CA TYR A 489 -24.76 12.90 -19.08
C TYR A 489 -25.69 12.02 -18.26
N ILE A 490 -26.99 12.07 -18.53
CA ILE A 490 -28.02 11.45 -17.70
C ILE A 490 -28.88 10.57 -18.59
N MET A 491 -28.55 9.28 -18.59
CA MET A 491 -29.29 8.35 -19.42
C MET A 491 -30.62 7.97 -18.76
N GLY A 492 -30.78 8.03 -17.44
CA GLY A 492 -32.05 7.68 -16.80
C GLY A 492 -33.09 8.80 -16.71
N THR A 493 -34.33 8.39 -16.39
CA THR A 493 -35.41 9.25 -15.88
C THR A 493 -35.92 8.84 -14.49
N ALA A 494 -36.41 9.81 -13.73
CA ALA A 494 -36.93 9.59 -12.40
C ALA A 494 -38.27 8.83 -12.41
N HIS A 495 -38.60 8.21 -11.29
CA HIS A 495 -39.84 7.46 -11.10
C HIS A 495 -40.61 8.01 -9.90
N ILE A 496 -41.94 8.06 -10.02
CA ILE A 496 -42.84 8.39 -8.92
C ILE A 496 -43.30 7.09 -8.27
N ASP A 497 -43.20 7.04 -6.94
CA ASP A 497 -43.69 5.92 -6.14
C ASP A 497 -45.23 5.89 -6.16
N THR A 498 -45.80 4.87 -6.80
CA THR A 498 -47.25 4.66 -6.97
C THR A 498 -47.63 3.23 -6.58
N ILE A 499 -48.69 3.09 -5.79
CA ILE A 499 -49.22 1.81 -5.31
C ILE A 499 -49.87 1.07 -6.48
N GLY A 500 -49.58 -0.23 -6.61
CA GLY A 500 -50.22 -1.11 -7.61
C GLY A 500 -49.49 -1.21 -8.96
N ASP A 501 -48.67 -0.21 -9.32
CA ASP A 501 -47.63 -0.39 -10.33
C ASP A 501 -46.38 -0.90 -9.63
N LYS A 502 -46.08 -2.20 -9.79
CA LYS A 502 -44.91 -2.81 -9.15
C LYS A 502 -43.60 -2.08 -9.49
N ASP A 503 -43.58 -1.30 -10.56
CA ASP A 503 -42.42 -0.67 -11.15
C ASP A 503 -42.33 0.86 -10.95
N GLY A 504 -43.38 1.48 -10.40
CA GLY A 504 -43.49 2.94 -10.21
C GLY A 504 -43.66 3.71 -11.53
N TYR A 505 -44.32 4.86 -11.49
CA TYR A 505 -44.58 5.66 -12.70
C TYR A 505 -43.29 6.30 -13.22
N GLN A 506 -42.78 5.85 -14.37
CA GLN A 506 -41.64 6.48 -15.05
C GLN A 506 -42.03 7.87 -15.56
N THR A 507 -41.30 8.89 -15.11
CA THR A 507 -41.47 10.28 -15.55
C THR A 507 -40.69 10.56 -16.84
N GLY A 508 -40.96 11.72 -17.45
CA GLY A 508 -40.15 12.28 -18.52
C GLY A 508 -39.00 13.17 -18.04
N GLU A 509 -38.60 13.11 -16.76
CA GLU A 509 -37.59 13.99 -16.15
C GLU A 509 -36.29 13.23 -15.83
N SER A 510 -35.13 13.76 -16.24
CA SER A 510 -33.81 13.20 -15.86
C SER A 510 -33.22 13.83 -14.60
N GLY A 511 -33.69 15.03 -14.25
CA GLY A 511 -33.39 15.70 -12.99
C GLY A 511 -34.69 16.08 -12.31
N ALA A 512 -35.13 15.24 -11.38
CA ALA A 512 -36.42 15.38 -10.73
C ALA A 512 -36.27 15.97 -9.33
N VAL A 513 -37.26 16.77 -8.94
CA VAL A 513 -37.24 17.49 -7.68
C VAL A 513 -38.56 17.32 -6.95
N ASN A 514 -38.48 17.08 -5.65
CA ASN A 514 -39.60 17.12 -4.74
C ASN A 514 -39.37 18.07 -3.53
N ASN A 515 -39.20 19.37 -3.76
CA ASN A 515 -39.18 20.38 -2.69
C ASN A 515 -40.60 20.94 -2.48
N GLY A 516 -41.12 20.83 -1.26
CA GLY A 516 -42.24 21.67 -0.79
C GLY A 516 -43.57 21.52 -1.55
N VAL A 517 -43.94 20.31 -1.99
CA VAL A 517 -45.20 19.88 -2.68
C VAL A 517 -45.03 19.65 -4.19
N LYS A 518 -44.40 18.54 -4.61
CA LYS A 518 -44.58 17.84 -5.91
C LYS A 518 -44.82 18.72 -7.17
N LYS A 519 -44.23 19.93 -7.25
CA LYS A 519 -44.68 20.99 -8.17
C LYS A 519 -44.48 20.61 -9.63
N ASN A 520 -43.31 20.06 -9.95
CA ASN A 520 -42.97 19.67 -11.33
C ASN A 520 -43.85 18.50 -11.81
N TYR A 521 -44.11 17.52 -10.93
CA TYR A 521 -44.92 16.34 -11.25
C TYR A 521 -46.39 16.67 -11.57
N MET A 522 -46.89 17.85 -11.21
CA MET A 522 -48.22 18.32 -11.62
C MET A 522 -48.40 18.33 -13.14
N ALA A 523 -47.32 18.49 -13.91
CA ALA A 523 -47.37 18.46 -15.36
C ALA A 523 -48.07 17.19 -15.88
N TYR A 524 -47.75 16.02 -15.33
CA TYR A 524 -48.33 14.74 -15.77
C TYR A 524 -49.77 14.53 -15.32
N SER A 525 -50.33 15.38 -14.46
CA SER A 525 -51.72 15.29 -14.01
C SER A 525 -52.70 16.13 -14.85
N VAL A 526 -52.19 16.83 -15.87
CA VAL A 526 -52.96 17.76 -16.70
C VAL A 526 -52.74 17.41 -18.17
N PRO A 527 -53.76 16.97 -18.93
CA PRO A 527 -53.62 16.76 -20.36
C PRO A 527 -53.47 18.10 -21.08
N LEU A 528 -52.62 18.13 -22.11
CA LEU A 528 -52.41 19.31 -22.95
C LEU A 528 -53.44 19.41 -24.09
N ASN A 529 -54.18 18.34 -24.38
CA ASN A 529 -55.20 18.28 -25.42
C ASN A 529 -56.13 17.08 -25.21
N GLU A 530 -57.25 17.04 -25.93
CA GLU A 530 -58.27 15.99 -25.83
C GLU A 530 -57.79 14.58 -26.20
N ALA A 531 -56.65 14.44 -26.90
CA ALA A 531 -56.11 13.13 -27.28
C ALA A 531 -55.27 12.49 -26.17
N GLU A 532 -54.74 13.29 -25.24
CA GLU A 532 -53.98 12.78 -24.09
C GLU A 532 -54.93 12.18 -23.05
N LYS A 533 -54.60 10.98 -22.56
CA LYS A 533 -55.38 10.26 -21.55
C LYS A 533 -54.61 10.22 -20.24
N LEU A 534 -55.35 10.20 -19.15
CA LEU A 534 -54.79 9.94 -17.83
C LEU A 534 -55.28 8.58 -17.34
N ASP A 535 -54.39 7.81 -16.73
CA ASP A 535 -54.72 6.58 -16.00
C ASP A 535 -54.51 6.76 -14.49
N TYR A 536 -55.13 5.90 -13.70
CA TYR A 536 -55.05 5.94 -12.25
C TYR A 536 -53.89 5.08 -11.74
N TYR A 537 -52.85 5.74 -11.25
CA TYR A 537 -51.69 5.16 -10.59
C TYR A 537 -51.75 5.53 -9.11
N GLU A 538 -52.35 4.67 -8.28
CA GLU A 538 -52.70 5.01 -6.89
C GLU A 538 -51.54 5.68 -6.13
N PRO A 539 -51.76 6.84 -5.47
CA PRO A 539 -53.01 7.59 -5.32
C PRO A 539 -53.22 8.70 -6.38
N LEU A 540 -52.43 8.73 -7.44
CA LEU A 540 -52.38 9.80 -8.43
C LEU A 540 -53.09 9.44 -9.74
N GLN A 541 -53.56 10.45 -10.46
CA GLN A 541 -54.01 10.30 -11.85
C GLN A 541 -52.95 10.96 -12.74
N LEU A 542 -52.31 10.18 -13.61
CA LEU A 542 -51.12 10.59 -14.36
C LEU A 542 -51.26 10.25 -15.85
N LEU A 543 -50.51 10.95 -16.70
CA LEU A 543 -50.47 10.79 -18.15
C LEU A 543 -50.16 9.33 -18.54
N ASP A 544 -51.09 8.71 -19.25
CA ASP A 544 -50.98 7.35 -19.80
C ASP A 544 -50.18 7.38 -21.11
N ASP A 545 -48.87 7.41 -20.97
CA ASP A 545 -47.92 7.22 -22.07
C ASP A 545 -46.82 6.25 -21.58
N SER A 546 -46.29 5.43 -22.47
CA SER A 546 -45.17 4.51 -22.17
C SER A 546 -43.83 5.01 -22.73
N ASN A 547 -43.86 6.01 -23.62
CA ASN A 547 -42.67 6.56 -24.25
C ASN A 547 -42.12 7.75 -23.44
N VAL A 548 -40.90 7.58 -22.93
CA VAL A 548 -40.22 8.60 -22.12
C VAL A 548 -39.98 9.92 -22.86
N PHE A 549 -39.73 9.88 -24.17
CA PHE A 549 -39.52 11.09 -24.97
C PHE A 549 -40.82 11.87 -25.14
N ASN A 550 -41.96 11.20 -25.29
CA ASN A 550 -43.27 11.84 -25.33
C ASN A 550 -43.58 12.52 -23.99
N LYS A 551 -43.30 11.84 -22.87
CA LYS A 551 -43.44 12.42 -21.52
C LYS A 551 -42.56 13.64 -21.31
N ALA A 552 -41.30 13.60 -21.77
CA ALA A 552 -40.37 14.74 -21.70
C ALA A 552 -40.84 15.93 -22.55
N GLU A 553 -41.40 15.65 -23.74
CA GLU A 553 -41.98 16.66 -24.62
C GLU A 553 -43.26 17.27 -24.01
N HIS A 554 -44.13 16.45 -23.43
CA HIS A 554 -45.32 16.89 -22.68
C HIS A 554 -44.91 17.81 -21.51
N PHE A 555 -43.95 17.38 -20.67
CA PHE A 555 -43.43 18.19 -19.57
C PHE A 555 -42.88 19.54 -20.05
N GLY A 556 -42.10 19.52 -21.13
CA GLY A 556 -41.54 20.73 -21.73
C GLY A 556 -42.57 21.68 -22.36
N LYS A 557 -43.70 21.17 -22.85
CA LYS A 557 -44.82 21.99 -23.35
C LYS A 557 -45.66 22.56 -22.22
N TYR A 558 -45.92 21.77 -21.19
CA TYR A 558 -46.68 22.18 -20.02
C TYR A 558 -46.08 23.44 -19.35
N TRP A 559 -44.74 23.48 -19.25
CA TRP A 559 -44.01 24.60 -18.67
C TRP A 559 -43.59 25.70 -19.67
N ASP A 560 -43.98 25.61 -20.95
CA ASP A 560 -43.66 26.63 -21.95
C ASP A 560 -44.62 27.83 -21.83
N PRO A 561 -44.15 29.03 -21.44
CA PRO A 561 -45.01 30.20 -21.25
C PRO A 561 -45.65 30.71 -22.55
N ASN A 562 -45.21 30.24 -23.72
CA ASN A 562 -45.68 30.68 -25.03
C ASN A 562 -46.70 29.71 -25.66
N GLN A 563 -46.93 28.52 -25.09
CA GLN A 563 -47.96 27.59 -25.57
C GLN A 563 -49.35 28.10 -25.15
N SER A 564 -50.22 28.34 -26.13
CA SER A 564 -51.53 29.00 -25.95
C SER A 564 -52.74 28.12 -26.30
N ASN A 565 -52.54 26.82 -26.56
CA ASN A 565 -53.58 25.99 -27.16
C ASN A 565 -54.07 24.90 -26.20
N GLY A 566 -55.28 25.11 -25.66
CA GLY A 566 -56.14 24.06 -25.08
C GLY A 566 -55.91 23.77 -23.61
N GLU A 567 -56.69 24.40 -22.73
CA GLU A 567 -56.88 24.11 -21.29
C GLU A 567 -55.66 24.12 -20.35
N ALA A 568 -54.43 23.96 -20.83
CA ALA A 568 -53.20 24.15 -20.09
C ALA A 568 -53.08 25.63 -19.70
N LYS A 569 -53.37 25.91 -18.43
CA LYS A 569 -53.31 27.23 -17.79
C LYS A 569 -52.09 28.03 -18.27
N LYS A 570 -52.31 29.34 -18.50
CA LYS A 570 -51.36 30.38 -18.07
C LYS A 570 -51.14 30.18 -16.57
N THR A 571 -50.29 29.25 -16.16
CA THR A 571 -49.90 29.15 -14.76
C THR A 571 -49.00 30.36 -14.50
N THR A 572 -49.28 31.12 -13.44
CA THR A 572 -48.30 32.09 -12.90
C THR A 572 -47.15 31.37 -12.19
N GLU A 573 -47.20 30.04 -12.14
CA GLU A 573 -46.27 29.16 -11.46
C GLU A 573 -45.13 28.80 -12.40
N LYS A 574 -43.91 28.88 -11.88
CA LYS A 574 -42.69 28.55 -12.61
C LYS A 574 -42.25 27.13 -12.23
N PRO A 575 -41.62 26.37 -13.14
CA PRO A 575 -41.03 25.08 -12.79
C PRO A 575 -39.90 25.30 -11.77
N ASP A 576 -39.74 24.34 -10.87
CA ASP A 576 -38.77 24.40 -9.78
C ASP A 576 -37.47 23.69 -10.18
N THR A 577 -36.33 24.33 -9.92
CA THR A 577 -34.99 23.73 -10.10
C THR A 577 -34.54 22.91 -8.91
N GLY A 578 -35.14 23.17 -7.73
CA GLY A 578 -35.11 22.18 -6.68
C GLY A 578 -33.76 21.85 -6.06
N GLY A 579 -32.85 22.81 -6.07
CA GLY A 579 -31.49 22.59 -5.59
C GLY A 579 -30.55 21.94 -6.61
N ILE A 580 -31.00 21.54 -7.81
CA ILE A 580 -30.06 21.07 -8.84
C ILE A 580 -29.47 22.28 -9.58
N ILE A 581 -28.15 22.40 -9.53
CA ILE A 581 -27.38 23.44 -10.22
C ILE A 581 -26.62 22.76 -11.36
N TRP A 582 -27.07 23.04 -12.58
CA TRP A 582 -26.52 22.45 -13.81
C TRP A 582 -25.29 23.20 -14.32
N PRO A 583 -24.38 22.50 -15.01
CA PRO A 583 -23.20 23.13 -15.61
C PRO A 583 -23.63 24.09 -16.72
N ALA A 584 -23.11 25.31 -16.71
CA ALA A 584 -23.43 26.34 -17.70
C ALA A 584 -22.27 26.58 -18.66
N LYS A 585 -22.58 26.75 -19.94
CA LYS A 585 -21.66 27.20 -20.99
C LYS A 585 -21.54 28.72 -20.95
N SER A 586 -20.52 29.24 -21.61
CA SER A 586 -20.26 30.69 -21.70
C SER A 586 -21.41 31.50 -22.34
N ASP A 587 -22.28 30.85 -23.11
CA ASP A 587 -23.46 31.45 -23.75
C ASP A 587 -24.73 31.40 -22.87
N GLY A 588 -24.63 30.85 -21.65
CA GLY A 588 -25.75 30.71 -20.72
C GLY A 588 -26.67 29.51 -21.00
N SER A 589 -26.36 28.67 -21.99
CA SER A 589 -26.98 27.36 -22.16
C SER A 589 -26.34 26.34 -21.21
N VAL A 590 -27.02 25.23 -20.94
CA VAL A 590 -26.50 24.18 -20.06
C VAL A 590 -25.64 23.18 -20.84
N ASN A 591 -24.64 22.60 -20.16
CA ASN A 591 -23.77 21.55 -20.66
C ASN A 591 -24.24 20.17 -20.20
N VAL A 592 -25.46 19.82 -20.58
CA VAL A 592 -26.15 18.59 -20.16
C VAL A 592 -26.64 17.82 -21.39
N TRP A 593 -26.55 16.50 -21.35
CA TRP A 593 -27.19 15.58 -22.28
C TRP A 593 -28.08 14.61 -21.51
N SER A 594 -29.37 14.62 -21.78
CA SER A 594 -30.34 13.81 -21.03
C SER A 594 -31.42 13.20 -21.91
N ILE A 595 -31.86 11.99 -21.54
CA ILE A 595 -33.02 11.33 -22.15
C ILE A 595 -34.32 12.03 -21.75
N GLY A 596 -34.47 12.40 -20.48
CA GLY A 596 -35.59 13.19 -19.99
C GLY A 596 -35.36 14.69 -20.08
N ALA A 597 -36.38 15.46 -19.72
CA ALA A 597 -36.30 16.89 -19.52
C ALA A 597 -35.58 17.24 -18.21
N ILE A 598 -35.01 18.45 -18.15
CA ILE A 598 -34.45 19.06 -16.94
C ILE A 598 -34.95 20.49 -16.78
N VAL A 599 -35.02 20.96 -15.53
CA VAL A 599 -35.33 22.36 -15.20
C VAL A 599 -34.04 23.05 -14.76
N TYR A 600 -33.73 24.22 -15.33
CA TYR A 600 -32.52 24.99 -15.00
C TYR A 600 -32.80 26.49 -14.87
N LYS A 601 -31.95 27.21 -14.14
CA LYS A 601 -32.00 28.68 -14.04
C LYS A 601 -31.17 29.31 -15.16
N ASN A 602 -31.71 30.35 -15.78
CA ASN A 602 -30.99 31.25 -16.68
C ASN A 602 -31.25 32.69 -16.21
N GLY A 603 -30.30 33.25 -15.45
CA GLY A 603 -30.52 34.48 -14.70
C GLY A 603 -31.62 34.31 -13.65
N ASN A 604 -32.65 35.17 -13.70
CA ASN A 604 -33.79 35.14 -12.77
C ASN A 604 -34.96 34.26 -13.26
N ASP A 605 -34.85 33.68 -14.46
CA ASP A 605 -35.89 32.84 -15.05
C ASP A 605 -35.55 31.36 -14.97
N THR A 606 -36.57 30.53 -14.80
CA THR A 606 -36.45 29.08 -14.91
C THR A 606 -36.88 28.65 -16.30
N LYS A 607 -36.15 27.71 -16.88
CA LYS A 607 -36.37 27.17 -18.21
C LYS A 607 -36.36 25.65 -18.15
N VAL A 608 -37.08 25.03 -19.08
CA VAL A 608 -37.04 23.59 -19.29
C VAL A 608 -36.19 23.30 -20.51
N LEU A 609 -35.17 22.46 -20.35
CA LEU A 609 -34.51 21.81 -21.47
C LEU A 609 -35.21 20.46 -21.67
N ARG A 610 -35.82 20.29 -22.85
CA ARG A 610 -36.40 19.00 -23.25
C ARG A 610 -35.29 17.99 -23.55
N SER A 611 -35.65 16.73 -23.77
CA SER A 611 -34.71 15.70 -24.20
C SER A 611 -33.81 16.22 -25.33
N ASN A 612 -32.51 16.13 -25.10
CA ASN A 612 -31.48 16.45 -26.08
C ASN A 612 -30.51 15.27 -26.27
N TYR A 613 -31.00 14.07 -25.95
CA TYR A 613 -30.37 12.80 -26.20
C TYR A 613 -29.98 12.64 -27.67
N LYS A 614 -28.87 11.93 -27.87
CA LYS A 614 -28.28 11.66 -29.17
C LYS A 614 -27.85 10.19 -29.22
N PRO A 615 -28.34 9.38 -30.17
CA PRO A 615 -27.95 7.97 -30.29
C PRO A 615 -26.43 7.76 -30.43
N GLU A 616 -25.70 8.74 -30.95
CA GLU A 616 -24.24 8.67 -31.10
C GLU A 616 -23.49 8.63 -29.76
N LEU A 617 -24.13 9.02 -28.64
CA LEU A 617 -23.54 8.92 -27.31
C LEU A 617 -23.33 7.45 -26.88
N GLU A 618 -24.21 6.56 -27.34
CA GLU A 618 -24.20 5.13 -27.00
C GLU A 618 -23.62 4.24 -28.12
N ALA A 619 -23.42 4.81 -29.31
CA ALA A 619 -22.73 4.13 -30.40
C ALA A 619 -21.27 3.79 -30.02
N PRO A 620 -20.60 2.82 -30.68
CA PRO A 620 -19.20 2.52 -30.43
C PRO A 620 -18.32 3.79 -30.50
N ASN A 621 -17.47 3.97 -29.48
CA ASN A 621 -16.66 5.17 -29.21
C ASN A 621 -17.42 6.43 -28.75
N GLY A 622 -18.74 6.34 -28.56
CA GLY A 622 -19.53 7.38 -27.93
C GLY A 622 -19.18 7.56 -26.45
N GLU A 623 -19.46 8.74 -25.90
CA GLU A 623 -19.10 9.10 -24.52
C GLU A 623 -19.68 8.11 -23.50
N ILE A 624 -20.97 7.76 -23.64
CA ILE A 624 -21.66 6.83 -22.73
C ILE A 624 -21.18 5.40 -22.95
N TYR A 625 -20.94 5.00 -24.21
CA TYR A 625 -20.35 3.70 -24.51
C TYR A 625 -19.02 3.49 -23.78
N ASN A 626 -18.11 4.47 -23.87
CA ASN A 626 -16.81 4.41 -23.22
C ASN A 626 -16.94 4.39 -21.69
N LYS A 627 -17.85 5.20 -21.14
CA LYS A 627 -18.09 5.25 -19.69
C LYS A 627 -18.72 3.97 -19.14
N ARG A 628 -19.57 3.28 -19.91
CA ARG A 628 -20.08 1.95 -19.55
C ARG A 628 -18.97 0.89 -19.50
N ALA A 629 -18.08 0.90 -20.49
CA ALA A 629 -16.92 0.01 -20.49
C ALA A 629 -15.99 0.32 -19.30
N GLU A 630 -15.64 1.59 -19.07
CA GLU A 630 -14.85 2.03 -17.92
C GLU A 630 -15.46 1.58 -16.59
N PHE A 631 -16.77 1.78 -16.42
CA PHE A 631 -17.51 1.35 -15.24
C PHE A 631 -17.43 -0.16 -15.04
N ALA A 632 -17.66 -0.96 -16.08
CA ALA A 632 -17.52 -2.43 -15.97
C ALA A 632 -16.09 -2.85 -15.61
N GLY A 633 -15.08 -2.17 -16.17
CA GLY A 633 -13.67 -2.41 -15.84
C GLY A 633 -13.42 -2.22 -14.34
N LYS A 634 -13.78 -1.05 -13.81
CA LYS A 634 -13.55 -0.70 -12.41
C LYS A 634 -14.44 -1.47 -11.43
N VAL A 635 -15.75 -1.57 -11.70
CA VAL A 635 -16.77 -2.09 -10.77
C VAL A 635 -16.96 -3.61 -10.89
N TYR A 636 -17.00 -4.15 -12.11
CA TYR A 636 -17.30 -5.57 -12.34
C TYR A 636 -16.04 -6.42 -12.46
N ARG A 637 -14.98 -5.88 -13.06
CA ARG A 637 -13.76 -6.62 -13.45
C ARG A 637 -12.52 -6.24 -12.63
N PHE A 638 -12.67 -5.57 -11.49
CA PHE A 638 -11.56 -5.26 -10.58
C PHE A 638 -10.39 -4.50 -11.25
N GLY A 639 -10.68 -3.58 -12.17
CA GLY A 639 -9.68 -2.76 -12.86
C GLY A 639 -9.04 -3.45 -14.08
N GLN A 640 -9.46 -4.66 -14.43
CA GLN A 640 -9.03 -5.30 -15.68
C GLN A 640 -9.58 -4.58 -16.91
N ALA A 641 -8.93 -4.82 -18.07
CA ALA A 641 -9.36 -4.30 -19.36
C ALA A 641 -10.83 -4.65 -19.64
N PRO A 642 -11.72 -3.66 -19.78
CA PRO A 642 -13.13 -3.91 -19.93
C PRO A 642 -13.53 -4.25 -21.36
N LYS A 643 -14.59 -5.04 -21.50
CA LYS A 643 -15.40 -5.14 -22.73
C LYS A 643 -16.77 -4.54 -22.48
N ILE A 644 -17.42 -4.00 -23.52
CA ILE A 644 -18.78 -3.46 -23.37
C ILE A 644 -19.79 -4.55 -22.98
N GLU A 645 -19.54 -5.79 -23.40
CA GLU A 645 -20.33 -6.95 -23.03
C GLU A 645 -20.30 -7.22 -21.52
N ASP A 646 -19.20 -6.87 -20.83
CA ASP A 646 -19.12 -7.01 -19.37
C ASP A 646 -20.13 -6.09 -18.68
N TYR A 647 -20.35 -4.89 -19.22
CA TYR A 647 -21.42 -4.00 -18.75
C TYR A 647 -22.80 -4.56 -19.10
N ASN A 648 -23.03 -4.84 -20.39
CA ASN A 648 -24.35 -5.24 -20.90
C ASN A 648 -24.89 -6.52 -20.23
N ASN A 649 -24.01 -7.50 -20.00
CA ASN A 649 -24.36 -8.78 -19.39
C ASN A 649 -24.11 -8.80 -17.87
N SER A 650 -23.59 -7.71 -17.30
CA SER A 650 -23.23 -7.62 -15.88
C SER A 650 -22.27 -8.75 -15.45
N ASN A 651 -21.23 -8.98 -16.25
CA ASN A 651 -20.22 -10.02 -16.01
C ASN A 651 -19.27 -9.61 -14.87
N MET A 652 -19.64 -9.95 -13.63
CA MET A 652 -18.86 -9.59 -12.44
C MET A 652 -17.90 -10.70 -12.01
N ILE A 653 -16.66 -10.33 -11.70
CA ILE A 653 -15.74 -11.21 -10.97
C ILE A 653 -16.25 -11.35 -9.53
N SER A 654 -16.32 -12.59 -9.05
CA SER A 654 -16.71 -12.85 -7.66
C SER A 654 -15.59 -12.46 -6.70
N PHE A 655 -15.93 -11.82 -5.57
CA PHE A 655 -14.92 -11.49 -4.55
C PHE A 655 -14.16 -12.74 -4.07
N SER A 656 -14.84 -13.90 -3.98
CA SER A 656 -14.20 -15.15 -3.56
C SER A 656 -13.15 -15.66 -4.54
N SER A 657 -13.16 -15.22 -5.80
CA SER A 657 -12.16 -15.61 -6.81
C SER A 657 -10.86 -14.80 -6.74
N ILE A 658 -10.88 -13.65 -6.07
CA ILE A 658 -9.66 -12.82 -5.90
C ILE A 658 -8.93 -13.13 -4.58
N MET A 659 -9.54 -13.87 -3.66
CA MET A 659 -8.93 -14.25 -2.38
C MET A 659 -9.54 -15.54 -1.82
N ASP A 660 -8.72 -16.58 -1.65
CA ASP A 660 -9.08 -17.85 -1.04
C ASP A 660 -8.13 -18.22 0.10
N LEU A 661 -8.52 -17.86 1.33
CA LEU A 661 -7.77 -18.16 2.54
C LEU A 661 -7.84 -19.65 2.95
N SER A 662 -8.65 -20.48 2.29
CA SER A 662 -8.65 -21.92 2.54
C SER A 662 -7.40 -22.62 1.97
N LYS A 663 -6.67 -21.94 1.09
CA LYS A 663 -5.44 -22.43 0.44
C LYS A 663 -4.15 -22.04 1.16
N ILE A 664 -4.25 -21.44 2.35
CA ILE A 664 -3.05 -21.09 3.12
C ILE A 664 -2.17 -22.34 3.32
N PRO A 665 -0.86 -22.28 2.99
CA PRO A 665 0.06 -23.40 3.14
C PRO A 665 0.12 -23.94 4.57
N SER A 666 0.31 -25.25 4.73
CA SER A 666 0.37 -25.90 6.04
C SER A 666 1.57 -25.48 6.89
N ASP A 667 2.61 -24.94 6.26
CA ASP A 667 3.82 -24.41 6.89
C ASP A 667 3.73 -22.90 7.18
N TYR A 668 2.57 -22.26 6.92
CA TYR A 668 2.34 -20.89 7.33
C TYR A 668 2.36 -20.80 8.86
N GLU A 669 3.32 -20.06 9.39
CA GLU A 669 3.55 -19.94 10.84
C GLU A 669 2.51 -19.06 11.58
N GLY A 670 1.36 -18.79 10.96
CA GLY A 670 0.24 -18.12 11.61
C GLY A 670 0.48 -16.64 11.92
N ILE A 671 -0.47 -16.08 12.67
CA ILE A 671 -0.42 -14.71 13.18
C ILE A 671 0.59 -14.59 14.34
N ASP A 672 0.79 -15.65 15.11
CA ASP A 672 1.57 -15.65 16.36
C ASP A 672 3.08 -15.41 16.14
N ASN A 673 3.67 -15.88 15.03
CA ASN A 673 5.08 -15.66 14.70
C ASN A 673 5.35 -14.33 13.96
N GLN A 674 4.32 -13.55 13.64
CA GLN A 674 4.47 -12.27 12.95
C GLN A 674 4.82 -11.13 13.93
N ALA A 675 4.54 -11.29 15.24
CA ALA A 675 4.57 -10.23 16.26
C ALA A 675 5.90 -9.43 16.38
N ALA A 676 7.03 -9.93 15.88
CA ALA A 676 8.34 -9.28 16.00
C ALA A 676 8.91 -8.67 14.69
N LYS A 677 8.19 -8.71 13.57
CA LYS A 677 8.77 -8.41 12.23
C LYS A 677 8.67 -6.96 11.76
N GLY A 678 7.88 -6.10 12.40
CA GLY A 678 7.75 -4.68 12.05
C GLY A 678 7.02 -4.38 10.72
N GLU A 679 6.92 -5.36 9.84
CA GLU A 679 6.04 -5.44 8.66
C GLU A 679 5.31 -6.78 8.71
N TYR A 680 3.99 -6.78 8.51
CA TYR A 680 3.13 -7.91 8.86
C TYR A 680 2.30 -8.41 7.66
N ALA A 681 2.35 -9.71 7.38
CA ALA A 681 1.37 -10.40 6.54
C ALA A 681 0.36 -11.11 7.46
N ILE A 682 -0.87 -10.63 7.51
CA ILE A 682 -1.87 -11.13 8.44
C ILE A 682 -2.96 -11.84 7.65
N PHE A 683 -2.92 -13.18 7.66
CA PHE A 683 -3.93 -14.03 7.04
C PHE A 683 -4.85 -14.64 8.10
N ASN A 684 -6.15 -14.32 8.05
CA ASN A 684 -7.17 -14.78 9.00
C ASN A 684 -8.28 -15.56 8.27
N PRO A 685 -8.13 -16.88 8.07
CA PRO A 685 -9.13 -17.74 7.45
C PRO A 685 -10.31 -18.00 8.39
N LYS A 686 -11.39 -18.59 7.86
CA LYS A 686 -12.43 -19.19 8.71
C LYS A 686 -11.87 -20.35 9.55
N ASP A 687 -12.29 -20.42 10.80
CA ASP A 687 -12.04 -21.58 11.66
C ASP A 687 -12.73 -22.82 11.06
N SER A 688 -11.99 -23.92 10.93
CA SER A 688 -12.46 -25.15 10.27
C SER A 688 -13.57 -25.88 11.04
N THR A 689 -13.73 -25.60 12.34
CA THR A 689 -14.71 -26.24 13.22
C THR A 689 -16.00 -25.43 13.28
N THR A 690 -15.90 -24.10 13.40
CA THR A 690 -17.04 -23.21 13.53
C THR A 690 -17.53 -22.67 12.19
N GLY A 691 -16.72 -22.74 11.13
CA GLY A 691 -17.00 -22.19 9.82
C GLY A 691 -17.04 -20.66 9.78
N LYS A 692 -16.54 -19.98 10.83
CA LYS A 692 -16.55 -18.52 10.98
C LYS A 692 -15.13 -17.99 11.16
N ALA A 693 -14.86 -16.83 10.59
CA ALA A 693 -13.62 -16.10 10.85
C ALA A 693 -13.79 -15.19 12.06
N LYS A 694 -12.72 -15.02 12.85
CA LYS A 694 -12.70 -14.03 13.93
C LYS A 694 -12.69 -12.63 13.33
N ALA A 695 -13.28 -11.66 14.04
CA ALA A 695 -13.10 -10.26 13.67
C ALA A 695 -11.71 -9.78 14.08
N ILE A 696 -11.11 -8.92 13.28
CA ILE A 696 -9.83 -8.26 13.58
C ILE A 696 -10.14 -6.87 14.16
N ASN A 697 -9.58 -6.56 15.32
CA ASN A 697 -9.64 -5.25 15.96
C ASN A 697 -8.25 -4.61 15.92
N ILE A 698 -8.14 -3.43 15.34
CA ILE A 698 -6.89 -2.66 15.27
C ILE A 698 -6.98 -1.51 16.26
N THR A 699 -6.19 -1.58 17.34
CA THR A 699 -6.28 -0.69 18.49
C THR A 699 -4.92 -0.12 18.85
N LYS A 700 -4.91 1.06 19.48
CA LYS A 700 -3.68 1.66 19.98
C LYS A 700 -3.21 0.99 21.26
N TYR A 701 -1.90 0.92 21.43
CA TYR A 701 -1.28 0.24 22.55
C TYR A 701 -0.06 0.99 23.06
N ASN A 702 0.07 1.07 24.39
CA ASN A 702 1.18 1.76 25.05
C ASN A 702 2.37 0.81 25.30
N GLY A 703 2.65 -0.06 24.35
CA GLY A 703 3.79 -0.97 24.34
C GLY A 703 5.02 -0.39 23.64
N SER A 704 6.09 -1.19 23.61
CA SER A 704 7.34 -0.85 22.91
C SER A 704 7.44 -1.47 21.50
N GLN A 705 6.57 -2.41 21.18
CA GLN A 705 6.45 -3.12 19.92
C GLN A 705 4.98 -3.42 19.67
N ASP A 706 4.59 -3.59 18.41
CA ASP A 706 3.23 -4.02 18.07
C ASP A 706 3.00 -5.44 18.61
N GLU A 707 1.80 -5.72 19.09
CA GLU A 707 1.40 -7.04 19.58
C GLU A 707 0.21 -7.54 18.77
N ILE A 708 0.20 -8.84 18.44
CA ILE A 708 -0.97 -9.48 17.84
C ILE A 708 -1.39 -10.65 18.74
N ASP A 709 -2.65 -10.66 19.15
CA ASP A 709 -3.23 -11.66 20.05
C ASP A 709 -4.43 -12.34 19.38
N ASP A 710 -4.30 -13.64 19.10
CA ASP A 710 -5.33 -14.51 18.53
C ASP A 710 -5.92 -15.50 19.56
N SER A 711 -5.65 -15.33 20.85
CA SER A 711 -6.15 -16.27 21.87
C SER A 711 -7.65 -16.15 22.13
N GLY A 712 -8.25 -15.02 21.76
CA GLY A 712 -9.65 -14.69 22.01
C GLY A 712 -10.63 -15.08 20.90
N ASN A 713 -11.86 -14.53 21.00
CA ASN A 713 -12.89 -14.61 19.96
C ASN A 713 -12.68 -13.59 18.82
N THR A 714 -11.77 -12.64 19.03
CA THR A 714 -11.30 -11.63 18.10
C THR A 714 -9.78 -11.72 18.02
N ILE A 715 -9.22 -11.27 16.89
CA ILE A 715 -7.78 -11.03 16.76
C ILE A 715 -7.54 -9.57 17.10
N GLU A 716 -6.74 -9.31 18.13
CA GLU A 716 -6.39 -7.97 18.57
C GLU A 716 -5.02 -7.59 18.02
N ILE A 717 -4.99 -6.63 17.10
CA ILE A 717 -3.76 -5.99 16.61
C ILE A 717 -3.56 -4.71 17.41
N LYS A 718 -2.62 -4.76 18.35
CA LYS A 718 -2.26 -3.68 19.28
C LYS A 718 -1.06 -2.94 18.75
N VAL A 719 -1.29 -1.77 18.15
CA VAL A 719 -0.25 -0.96 17.49
C VAL A 719 0.45 -0.09 18.53
N ALA A 720 1.77 -0.21 18.65
CA ALA A 720 2.58 0.54 19.59
C ALA A 720 2.96 1.93 19.06
N SER A 721 3.16 2.88 19.98
CA SER A 721 3.65 4.21 19.62
C SER A 721 5.15 4.17 19.29
N LYS A 722 5.51 4.52 18.05
CA LYS A 722 6.89 4.52 17.54
C LYS A 722 7.52 5.92 17.57
N GLY A 723 7.25 6.70 18.62
CA GLY A 723 7.80 8.05 18.78
C GLY A 723 7.23 9.06 17.78
N SER A 724 8.06 9.61 16.89
CA SER A 724 7.63 10.58 15.86
C SER A 724 6.64 10.02 14.86
N ASP A 725 6.63 8.71 14.68
CA ASP A 725 5.83 8.02 13.66
C ASP A 725 4.42 7.64 14.16
N GLY A 726 4.09 7.97 15.42
CA GLY A 726 2.78 7.69 16.01
C GLY A 726 2.48 6.19 16.12
N TYR A 727 1.21 5.82 16.00
CA TYR A 727 0.75 4.42 16.00
C TYR A 727 0.70 3.87 14.56
N LYS A 728 1.90 3.66 14.00
CA LYS A 728 2.08 3.21 12.61
C LYS A 728 2.14 1.68 12.50
N LEU A 729 1.25 1.11 11.68
CA LEU A 729 1.19 -0.32 11.35
C LEU A 729 1.51 -0.54 9.87
N ASN A 730 2.61 -1.26 9.57
CA ASN A 730 2.94 -1.67 8.21
C ASN A 730 2.38 -3.08 7.96
N ALA A 731 1.29 -3.23 7.22
CA ALA A 731 0.66 -4.55 7.09
C ALA A 731 -0.11 -4.76 5.79
N VAL A 732 -0.11 -6.01 5.31
CA VAL A 732 -1.13 -6.53 4.39
C VAL A 732 -2.04 -7.46 5.21
N ILE A 733 -3.30 -7.07 5.35
CA ILE A 733 -4.28 -7.79 6.16
C ILE A 733 -5.30 -8.45 5.23
N ALA A 734 -5.34 -9.78 5.21
CA ALA A 734 -6.25 -10.58 4.41
C ALA A 734 -7.13 -11.45 5.31
N THR A 735 -8.44 -11.22 5.32
CA THR A 735 -9.35 -11.90 6.26
C THR A 735 -10.68 -12.31 5.63
N ASP A 736 -11.19 -13.48 6.05
CA ASP A 736 -12.57 -13.89 5.78
C ASP A 736 -13.59 -13.20 6.71
N GLY A 737 -13.13 -12.52 7.77
CA GLY A 737 -13.93 -11.87 8.80
C GLY A 737 -14.09 -10.36 8.61
N ASN A 738 -14.60 -9.70 9.66
CA ASN A 738 -14.73 -8.24 9.71
C ASN A 738 -13.42 -7.61 10.23
N VAL A 739 -13.16 -6.37 9.84
CA VAL A 739 -12.06 -5.54 10.37
C VAL A 739 -12.66 -4.31 11.05
N ASN A 740 -12.21 -4.02 12.27
CA ASN A 740 -12.60 -2.86 13.05
C ASN A 740 -11.37 -2.01 13.34
N ILE A 741 -11.43 -0.70 13.07
CA ILE A 741 -10.31 0.23 13.29
C ILE A 741 -10.74 1.32 14.29
N GLU A 742 -9.94 1.47 15.35
CA GLU A 742 -10.11 2.47 16.40
C GLU A 742 -9.26 3.74 16.17
N ASP A 743 -9.18 4.61 17.18
CA ASP A 743 -8.57 5.94 17.08
C ASP A 743 -7.05 5.92 16.84
N ASP A 744 -6.58 6.94 16.12
CA ASP A 744 -5.18 7.35 15.95
C ASP A 744 -4.27 6.32 15.25
N ILE A 745 -4.84 5.44 14.41
CA ILE A 745 -4.09 4.42 13.66
C ILE A 745 -3.61 4.96 12.30
N ASN A 746 -2.32 4.75 12.00
CA ASN A 746 -1.75 4.97 10.68
C ASN A 746 -1.35 3.63 10.04
N LEU A 747 -2.20 3.07 9.18
CA LEU A 747 -1.92 1.84 8.45
C LEU A 747 -1.22 2.17 7.13
N VAL A 748 -0.09 1.51 6.88
CA VAL A 748 0.63 1.56 5.60
C VAL A 748 0.66 0.17 4.99
N GLY A 749 -0.01 -0.01 3.86
CA GLY A 749 -0.20 -1.29 3.20
C GLY A 749 -1.61 -1.43 2.64
N SER A 750 -2.25 -2.60 2.83
CA SER A 750 -3.58 -2.87 2.27
C SER A 750 -4.44 -3.76 3.18
N ILE A 751 -5.75 -3.51 3.20
CA ILE A 751 -6.76 -4.35 3.85
C ILE A 751 -7.63 -5.04 2.79
N ILE A 752 -7.69 -6.36 2.85
CA ILE A 752 -8.52 -7.23 2.02
C ILE A 752 -9.43 -8.04 2.95
N ALA A 753 -10.71 -7.73 2.99
CA ALA A 753 -11.66 -8.37 3.91
C ALA A 753 -12.86 -8.91 3.15
N LYS A 754 -13.21 -10.20 3.30
CA LYS A 754 -14.52 -10.70 2.79
C LYS A 754 -15.69 -10.14 3.60
N GLY A 755 -15.47 -9.86 4.89
CA GLY A 755 -16.46 -9.24 5.76
C GLY A 755 -16.52 -7.71 5.62
N ASN A 756 -17.09 -7.06 6.63
CA ASN A 756 -17.23 -5.61 6.71
C ASN A 756 -15.95 -4.95 7.21
N LEU A 757 -15.73 -3.70 6.80
CA LEU A 757 -14.77 -2.79 7.42
C LEU A 757 -15.54 -1.75 8.23
N ASN A 758 -15.33 -1.72 9.55
CA ASN A 758 -15.95 -0.75 10.45
C ASN A 758 -14.89 0.23 10.97
N ILE A 759 -15.13 1.51 10.76
CA ILE A 759 -14.25 2.60 11.18
C ILE A 759 -15.06 3.50 12.12
N SER A 760 -14.70 3.47 13.40
CA SER A 760 -15.35 4.26 14.45
C SER A 760 -14.41 5.16 15.25
N GLY A 761 -13.09 5.05 15.01
CA GLY A 761 -12.09 5.93 15.61
C GLY A 761 -11.80 7.19 14.80
N ASN A 762 -11.21 8.19 15.43
CA ASN A 762 -10.77 9.45 14.85
C ASN A 762 -9.30 9.38 14.42
N ASN A 763 -8.89 10.29 13.52
CA ASN A 763 -7.50 10.46 13.06
C ASN A 763 -6.88 9.20 12.45
N ILE A 764 -7.66 8.47 11.66
CA ILE A 764 -7.21 7.25 10.99
C ILE A 764 -6.61 7.62 9.62
N ASN A 765 -5.42 7.10 9.33
CA ASN A 765 -4.79 7.20 8.01
C ASN A 765 -4.54 5.80 7.46
N ILE A 766 -4.93 5.56 6.21
CA ILE A 766 -4.69 4.31 5.50
C ILE A 766 -3.98 4.66 4.19
N GLU A 767 -2.71 4.28 4.05
CA GLU A 767 -1.85 4.62 2.93
C GLU A 767 -1.45 3.35 2.17
N TYR A 768 -1.75 3.30 0.88
CA TYR A 768 -1.16 2.32 -0.03
C TYR A 768 0.31 2.66 -0.25
N ASN A 769 1.20 1.70 0.04
CA ASN A 769 2.63 1.86 -0.20
C ASN A 769 3.18 0.62 -0.88
N LYS A 770 3.51 0.75 -2.17
CA LYS A 770 4.01 -0.36 -3.00
C LYS A 770 5.27 -1.00 -2.40
N ASP A 771 6.23 -0.22 -1.93
CA ASP A 771 7.49 -0.76 -1.41
C ASP A 771 7.26 -1.62 -0.15
N VAL A 772 6.35 -1.20 0.74
CA VAL A 772 5.97 -1.99 1.94
C VAL A 772 5.24 -3.26 1.53
N ILE A 773 4.28 -3.17 0.61
CA ILE A 773 3.51 -4.33 0.15
C ILE A 773 4.41 -5.34 -0.57
N ASP A 774 5.30 -4.89 -1.45
CA ASP A 774 6.23 -5.75 -2.19
C ASP A 774 7.17 -6.48 -1.22
N ARG A 775 7.65 -5.83 -0.14
CA ARG A 775 8.45 -6.49 0.91
C ARG A 775 7.64 -7.51 1.71
N ILE A 776 6.41 -7.19 2.09
CA ILE A 776 5.53 -8.13 2.81
C ILE A 776 5.19 -9.34 1.92
N GLN A 777 4.87 -9.11 0.64
CA GLN A 777 4.62 -10.14 -0.35
C GLN A 777 5.87 -10.99 -0.59
N ALA A 778 7.05 -10.37 -0.62
CA ALA A 778 8.33 -11.05 -0.78
C ALA A 778 8.59 -12.09 0.30
N GLU A 779 8.43 -11.69 1.55
CA GLU A 779 8.64 -12.56 2.71
C GLU A 779 7.60 -13.67 2.83
N ASN A 780 6.45 -13.53 2.15
CA ASN A 780 5.31 -14.45 2.23
C ASN A 780 4.87 -14.95 0.84
N TYR A 781 5.81 -15.06 -0.12
CA TYR A 781 5.52 -15.26 -1.54
C TYR A 781 4.58 -16.45 -1.83
N ASN A 782 4.88 -17.63 -1.27
CA ASN A 782 4.06 -18.83 -1.47
C ASN A 782 2.64 -18.65 -0.92
N THR A 783 2.50 -18.06 0.27
CA THR A 783 1.19 -17.78 0.88
C THR A 783 0.39 -16.80 0.03
N PHE A 784 1.02 -15.72 -0.46
CA PHE A 784 0.35 -14.77 -1.37
C PHE A 784 -0.08 -15.45 -2.67
N LYS A 785 0.77 -16.28 -3.26
CA LYS A 785 0.46 -17.03 -4.48
C LYS A 785 -0.71 -18.00 -4.28
N GLU A 786 -0.76 -18.74 -3.17
CA GLU A 786 -1.88 -19.64 -2.91
C GLU A 786 -3.18 -18.90 -2.60
N VAL A 787 -3.11 -17.83 -1.81
CA VAL A 787 -4.29 -17.05 -1.38
C VAL A 787 -4.88 -16.23 -2.53
N PHE A 788 -4.05 -15.64 -3.39
CA PHE A 788 -4.47 -14.69 -4.42
C PHE A 788 -4.25 -15.17 -5.86
N GLY A 789 -3.64 -16.34 -6.08
CA GLY A 789 -3.13 -16.77 -7.39
C GLY A 789 -4.18 -17.03 -8.47
N GLU A 790 -5.46 -17.19 -8.12
CA GLU A 790 -6.56 -17.24 -9.10
C GLU A 790 -7.01 -15.84 -9.56
N GLY A 791 -6.59 -14.79 -8.86
CA GLY A 791 -6.85 -13.38 -9.17
C GLY A 791 -5.63 -12.65 -9.71
N MET A 792 -4.76 -13.31 -10.50
CA MET A 792 -3.65 -12.65 -11.18
C MET A 792 -4.14 -11.85 -12.39
N LEU A 793 -3.45 -10.75 -12.71
CA LEU A 793 -3.60 -10.09 -14.01
C LEU A 793 -2.93 -10.96 -15.08
N ASP A 794 -3.69 -11.34 -16.12
CA ASP A 794 -3.12 -11.97 -17.31
C ASP A 794 -2.16 -10.97 -17.95
N ASN A 795 -0.85 -11.19 -17.78
CA ASN A 795 0.17 -10.51 -18.56
C ASN A 795 0.05 -10.98 -20.01
N ALA A 796 -0.69 -10.24 -20.82
CA ALA A 796 -0.61 -10.34 -22.26
C ALA A 796 0.79 -9.85 -22.71
N SER A 797 1.80 -10.74 -22.66
CA SER A 797 2.98 -10.78 -23.56
C SER A 797 4.13 -11.66 -23.03
N ASP A 798 3.90 -12.97 -22.85
CA ASP A 798 4.99 -13.97 -22.85
C ASP A 798 5.42 -14.31 -24.30
N THR A 799 5.62 -13.28 -25.12
CA THR A 799 6.26 -13.39 -26.43
C THR A 799 7.19 -12.20 -26.65
N SER A 800 8.29 -12.15 -25.91
CA SER A 800 9.48 -11.45 -26.38
C SER A 800 10.71 -12.27 -26.03
N GLU A 801 11.34 -12.79 -27.07
CA GLU A 801 12.64 -13.43 -27.05
C GLU A 801 13.63 -12.65 -26.18
N ALA A 802 14.23 -13.34 -25.22
CA ALA A 802 15.31 -12.85 -24.40
C ALA A 802 16.48 -12.39 -25.29
N THR A 803 16.59 -11.07 -25.47
CA THR A 803 17.83 -10.45 -25.94
C THR A 803 18.74 -10.28 -24.73
N ASN A 804 19.63 -11.25 -24.55
CA ASN A 804 20.73 -11.20 -23.61
C ASN A 804 21.64 -10.00 -23.91
N GLY A 805 21.47 -8.92 -23.14
CA GLY A 805 22.38 -7.76 -23.08
C GLY A 805 22.88 -7.57 -21.66
N LEU A 806 24.07 -8.11 -21.37
CA LEU A 806 24.79 -7.97 -20.12
C LEU A 806 25.21 -6.51 -19.86
N SER A 807 24.63 -5.90 -18.82
CA SER A 807 25.23 -4.76 -18.12
C SER A 807 24.98 -4.91 -16.61
N VAL A 808 25.97 -5.42 -15.89
CA VAL A 808 25.95 -5.57 -14.42
C VAL A 808 26.44 -4.26 -13.81
N ASP A 809 25.50 -3.36 -13.51
CA ASP A 809 25.72 -2.19 -12.63
C ASP A 809 24.47 -1.95 -11.76
N SER A 810 23.86 -3.04 -11.27
CA SER A 810 22.71 -2.98 -10.37
C SER A 810 23.17 -2.78 -8.93
N ASN A 811 22.97 -1.57 -8.40
CA ASN A 811 23.00 -1.32 -6.96
C ASN A 811 21.78 -1.99 -6.31
N PHE A 812 21.98 -3.09 -5.59
CA PHE A 812 20.94 -3.76 -4.80
C PHE A 812 20.74 -3.02 -3.47
N SER A 813 19.48 -2.78 -3.07
CA SER A 813 19.13 -2.00 -1.88
C SER A 813 18.73 -2.91 -0.73
N TYR A 814 19.61 -3.09 0.26
CA TYR A 814 19.34 -3.77 1.52
C TYR A 814 19.82 -2.91 2.70
N ASP A 815 19.18 -3.05 3.86
CA ASP A 815 19.62 -2.38 5.08
C ASP A 815 20.72 -3.20 5.76
N ILE A 816 21.98 -2.74 5.66
CA ILE A 816 23.14 -3.38 6.28
C ILE A 816 22.99 -3.52 7.81
N LYS A 817 22.18 -2.68 8.47
CA LYS A 817 21.93 -2.77 9.92
C LYS A 817 21.19 -4.05 10.31
N LYS A 818 20.44 -4.68 9.39
CA LYS A 818 19.81 -6.00 9.61
C LYS A 818 20.84 -7.13 9.67
N PHE A 819 22.02 -6.94 9.09
CA PHE A 819 23.04 -7.97 8.97
C PHE A 819 24.31 -7.67 9.75
N LEU A 820 24.54 -6.43 10.19
CA LEU A 820 25.75 -6.02 10.90
C LEU A 820 25.41 -5.19 12.15
N GLU A 821 25.63 -5.79 13.31
CA GLU A 821 25.46 -5.15 14.62
C GLU A 821 26.82 -4.83 15.25
N ASN A 822 26.92 -3.72 15.96
CA ASN A 822 28.10 -3.35 16.74
C ASN A 822 27.79 -3.36 18.25
N THR A 823 28.76 -3.83 19.05
CA THR A 823 28.69 -3.75 20.51
C THR A 823 29.41 -2.51 21.05
N LEU A 824 29.16 -2.16 22.32
CA LEU A 824 29.91 -1.12 23.00
C LEU A 824 31.41 -1.47 23.05
N TRP A 825 32.26 -0.50 22.71
CA TRP A 825 33.71 -0.67 22.79
C TRP A 825 34.22 -0.58 24.24
N LYS A 826 35.37 -1.20 24.50
CA LYS A 826 36.07 -1.17 25.79
C LYS A 826 37.53 -0.77 25.62
N ILE A 827 38.10 -0.09 26.62
CA ILE A 827 39.53 0.20 26.69
C ILE A 827 40.26 -1.06 27.15
N ILE A 828 41.36 -1.42 26.48
CA ILE A 828 42.24 -2.53 26.87
C ILE A 828 43.58 -1.94 27.33
N LYS A 829 44.15 -2.55 28.38
CA LYS A 829 45.41 -2.13 28.98
C LYS A 829 46.62 -2.72 28.25
#